data_AF-A0A1Z9MI05-F1
#
_entry.id   AF-A0A1Z9MI05-F1
#
_cell.length_a   1.000
_cell.length_b   1.000
_cell.length_c   1.000
_cell.angle_alpha   90.00
_cell.angle_beta   90.00
_cell.angle_gamma   90.00
#
_symmetry.space_group_name_H-M   'P 1'
#
loop_
_entity.id
_entity.type
_entity.pdbx_description
1 polymer ?
#
loop_
_entity_poly.entity_id
_entity_poly.type
_entity_poly.pdbx_seq_one_letter_code
_entity_poly.pdbx_strand_id
1 'polypeptide(L)'
;MGFKRRLAMKRFFFLLILFLSIFNTYSADYYVSSSGTDNESCGAIGTPCQTIQYAINKLSAGDTLYIREGTYRETITITNDGTSGNLITIQNYTGETVTIDGTTDITGTWSTYNDVSGAYQLSYTGDITQLFVDDQPMVNARWPNAQFNDDSIFSHSTWAEGDEGNSSNGSLTIDTSVHDPGAIDLNGSIGILNIGSFKTSTVEITDHNLVSDVITYNSSDLTGSYKPKHHYYFFEGKKEFIDTNNEWFHDKTYNILYLFPDDGLDPSNRSIKAKTTDYRVTFSAANYVKLKGINFFATTFQMTGDSDNNIIEECNFYFPSASRRMLGTTNGVGTPNVTQLGTASNDNDVDNNHILECLFENTEGEALRIYGDGNKIENNYFHHIDWSVSDLEGLMVSIYCVGTSNIFDNNSIHTTGASATVLPGRQSIFSYNKVTNTGLLQSDGAVFQGTKNYVEGSVVHHNYVYDTEKYAFRYDAPGGDASEAGSYGIMHHNIADNTNGLMIKGNNQIIAHNTIINTQNNKNDIVILSEGCSNTNTWLFNNLAEKIGAHRSATSFSLSANSPMPIAGNVGGSDYGYLKDDNGTDNNDDDDFWRVCISTDAYYNATAGVGSSQNNIDQIDVSRTGITLNADVESLINYSSSTEKIESRYHPTSNTIIDQGVTLTNTPSGTSTYGPSSNFNYTPITGSSRQMNELIPHTNAGSGADIGAFEVGESWTTGINWTPKFHTTIWKKTAATTDWNTASNWSTGYVPTSDVHVIIPTGATRYPEISNTGAVSKNITVNSSATLTINKGYDLTVAGNFTNRGTVTLNSDSNEFSSLIVQGTSSGNITYNRYVNSLSGGTGWDLIGSPVNGLQISSFVSTNDAGSSPIATGNGSGQGASGEYAIGIYDPSNNSWSNYTSSNVNTTQFTPGKGYQMATDSGATLAFTGTVDTDATETISIESFTDASGRRW
;
A
#
# COMPACT_ATOMS: atom_id res chain seq x y z
N MET A 1 -14.78 -22.48 -76.92
CA MET A 1 -13.52 -22.50 -76.13
C MET A 1 -13.25 -21.23 -75.29
N GLY A 2 -13.98 -20.11 -75.45
CA GLY A 2 -13.69 -18.85 -74.73
C GLY A 2 -14.12 -18.77 -73.25
N PHE A 3 -15.08 -19.58 -72.80
CA PHE A 3 -15.64 -19.45 -71.44
C PHE A 3 -14.79 -20.12 -70.34
N LYS A 4 -14.12 -21.25 -70.66
CA LYS A 4 -13.23 -21.94 -69.71
C LYS A 4 -11.93 -21.17 -69.43
N ARG A 5 -11.42 -20.35 -70.38
CA ARG A 5 -10.23 -19.52 -70.17
C ARG A 5 -10.48 -18.31 -69.25
N ARG A 6 -11.67 -17.69 -69.28
CA ARG A 6 -12.01 -16.56 -68.39
C ARG A 6 -12.22 -16.98 -66.92
N LEU A 7 -12.73 -18.19 -66.67
CA LEU A 7 -12.92 -18.71 -65.31
C LEU A 7 -11.60 -19.14 -64.65
N ALA A 8 -10.67 -19.72 -65.43
CA ALA A 8 -9.33 -20.07 -64.96
C ALA A 8 -8.49 -18.82 -64.62
N MET A 9 -8.59 -17.75 -65.43
CA MET A 9 -7.88 -16.49 -65.18
C MET A 9 -8.40 -15.76 -63.92
N LYS A 10 -9.72 -15.78 -63.66
CA LYS A 10 -10.30 -15.22 -62.43
C LYS A 10 -9.93 -16.04 -61.18
N ARG A 11 -9.87 -17.37 -61.26
CA ARG A 11 -9.40 -18.22 -60.15
C ARG A 11 -7.91 -18.05 -59.88
N PHE A 12 -7.08 -17.86 -60.91
CA PHE A 12 -5.66 -17.58 -60.75
C PHE A 12 -5.41 -16.19 -60.14
N PHE A 13 -6.20 -15.18 -60.52
CA PHE A 13 -6.13 -13.84 -59.91
C PHE A 13 -6.62 -13.84 -58.46
N PHE A 14 -7.64 -14.63 -58.13
CA PHE A 14 -8.14 -14.78 -56.75
C PHE A 14 -7.16 -15.56 -55.86
N LEU A 15 -6.50 -16.60 -56.38
CA LEU A 15 -5.43 -17.33 -55.69
C LEU A 15 -4.15 -16.49 -55.56
N LEU A 16 -3.84 -15.62 -56.53
CA LEU A 16 -2.72 -14.69 -56.45
C LEU A 16 -2.99 -13.60 -55.39
N ILE A 17 -4.24 -13.11 -55.28
CA ILE A 17 -4.65 -12.19 -54.20
C ILE A 17 -4.65 -12.90 -52.83
N LEU A 18 -5.02 -14.19 -52.76
CA LEU A 18 -4.95 -15.00 -51.54
C LEU A 18 -3.51 -15.37 -51.12
N PHE A 19 -2.58 -15.47 -52.08
CA PHE A 19 -1.15 -15.70 -51.81
C PHE A 19 -0.38 -14.41 -51.52
N LEU A 20 -0.82 -13.26 -52.06
CA LEU A 20 -0.27 -11.93 -51.71
C LEU A 20 -0.85 -11.35 -50.41
N SER A 21 -1.83 -12.00 -49.79
CA SER A 21 -2.36 -11.62 -48.46
C SER A 21 -1.74 -12.43 -47.31
N ILE A 22 -0.72 -13.23 -47.58
CA ILE A 22 0.21 -13.72 -46.55
C ILE A 22 1.29 -12.65 -46.36
N PHE A 23 0.90 -11.45 -45.93
CA PHE A 23 1.86 -10.62 -45.23
C PHE A 23 2.05 -11.31 -43.89
N ASN A 24 3.20 -11.95 -43.71
CA ASN A 24 3.67 -12.24 -42.36
C ASN A 24 3.68 -10.90 -41.63
N THR A 25 2.72 -10.67 -40.74
CA THR A 25 2.83 -9.64 -39.72
C THR A 25 3.98 -10.09 -38.82
N TYR A 26 5.19 -9.64 -39.16
CA TYR A 26 6.34 -9.83 -38.30
C TYR A 26 6.19 -8.82 -37.17
N SER A 27 6.06 -9.32 -35.94
CA SER A 27 6.34 -8.57 -34.73
C SER A 27 7.81 -8.15 -34.77
N ALA A 28 8.09 -6.85 -34.69
CA ALA A 28 9.44 -6.31 -34.61
C ALA A 28 9.79 -5.90 -33.19
N ASP A 29 11.06 -6.11 -32.82
CA ASP A 29 11.61 -5.68 -31.54
C ASP A 29 12.33 -4.33 -31.70
N TYR A 30 11.96 -3.37 -30.87
CA TYR A 30 12.59 -2.06 -30.75
C TYR A 30 13.27 -1.92 -29.38
N TYR A 31 14.33 -1.12 -29.31
CA TYR A 31 15.10 -0.90 -28.08
C TYR A 31 15.31 0.59 -27.81
N VAL A 32 15.16 0.99 -26.54
CA VAL A 32 15.45 2.33 -26.02
C VAL A 32 16.48 2.26 -24.92
N SER A 33 17.43 3.19 -24.88
CA SER A 33 18.40 3.38 -23.81
C SER A 33 18.72 4.86 -23.65
N SER A 34 18.93 5.35 -22.44
CA SER A 34 19.36 6.73 -22.16
C SER A 34 20.67 7.12 -22.88
N SER A 35 21.51 6.13 -23.24
CA SER A 35 22.75 6.28 -24.02
C SER A 35 22.59 6.14 -25.54
N GLY A 36 21.37 5.90 -26.01
CA GLY A 36 21.02 5.71 -27.43
C GLY A 36 21.07 6.98 -28.26
N THR A 37 20.49 6.95 -29.46
CA THR A 37 20.37 8.14 -30.31
C THR A 37 19.08 8.11 -31.12
N ASP A 38 18.30 9.19 -31.07
CA ASP A 38 17.08 9.33 -31.85
C ASP A 38 17.37 9.67 -33.31
N ASN A 39 17.32 8.66 -34.17
CA ASN A 39 17.42 8.81 -35.63
C ASN A 39 16.66 7.70 -36.36
N GLU A 40 16.51 7.84 -37.68
CA GLU A 40 15.75 6.88 -38.51
C GLU A 40 16.23 5.42 -38.35
N SER A 41 17.54 5.20 -38.18
CA SER A 41 18.14 3.88 -38.03
C SER A 41 18.13 3.28 -36.62
N CYS A 42 17.75 4.05 -35.59
CA CYS A 42 17.68 3.54 -34.23
C CYS A 42 16.54 2.54 -34.06
N GLY A 43 16.66 1.66 -33.07
CA GLY A 43 15.63 0.70 -32.70
C GLY A 43 16.16 -0.72 -32.55
N ALA A 44 17.37 -1.04 -33.02
CA ALA A 44 18.00 -2.34 -32.76
C ALA A 44 18.73 -2.36 -31.41
N ILE A 45 18.94 -3.55 -30.82
CA ILE A 45 19.61 -3.69 -29.50
C ILE A 45 21.01 -3.06 -29.45
N GLY A 46 21.75 -3.10 -30.56
CA GLY A 46 23.09 -2.49 -30.67
C GLY A 46 23.09 -1.01 -31.03
N THR A 47 21.94 -0.47 -31.45
CA THR A 47 21.73 0.95 -31.80
C THR A 47 20.35 1.40 -31.31
N PRO A 48 20.12 1.42 -29.99
CA PRO A 48 18.82 1.75 -29.42
C PRO A 48 18.48 3.23 -29.69
N CYS A 49 17.19 3.53 -29.73
CA CYS A 49 16.72 4.91 -29.67
C CYS A 49 17.03 5.51 -28.28
N GLN A 50 17.12 6.83 -28.20
CA GLN A 50 17.44 7.53 -26.96
C GLN A 50 16.21 7.72 -26.09
N THR A 51 15.09 8.09 -26.69
CA THR A 51 13.84 8.42 -25.99
C THR A 51 12.75 7.39 -26.25
N ILE A 52 11.94 7.13 -25.22
CA ILE A 52 10.79 6.24 -25.25
C ILE A 52 9.76 6.76 -26.26
N GLN A 53 9.47 8.07 -26.26
CA GLN A 53 8.52 8.65 -27.20
C GLN A 53 8.96 8.44 -28.66
N TYR A 54 10.24 8.62 -28.97
CA TYR A 54 10.72 8.47 -30.34
C TYR A 54 10.60 7.02 -30.82
N ALA A 55 10.85 6.03 -29.95
CA ALA A 55 10.65 4.63 -30.29
C ALA A 55 9.18 4.26 -30.43
N ILE A 56 8.29 4.76 -29.57
CA ILE A 56 6.83 4.54 -29.67
C ILE A 56 6.30 5.00 -31.03
N ASN A 57 6.78 6.13 -31.55
CA ASN A 57 6.38 6.65 -32.85
C ASN A 57 6.72 5.70 -34.03
N LYS A 58 7.59 4.69 -33.82
CA LYS A 58 7.93 3.66 -34.82
C LYS A 58 7.08 2.39 -34.72
N LEU A 59 6.35 2.19 -33.63
CA LEU A 59 5.65 0.94 -33.34
C LEU A 59 4.38 0.79 -34.18
N SER A 60 4.13 -0.44 -34.62
CA SER A 60 2.90 -0.90 -35.25
C SER A 60 2.32 -2.09 -34.48
N ALA A 61 1.07 -2.46 -34.77
CA ALA A 61 0.40 -3.58 -34.11
C ALA A 61 1.24 -4.87 -34.14
N GLY A 62 1.46 -5.45 -32.95
CA GLY A 62 2.27 -6.64 -32.74
C GLY A 62 3.74 -6.36 -32.36
N ASP A 63 4.23 -5.13 -32.48
CA ASP A 63 5.62 -4.80 -32.14
C ASP A 63 5.86 -4.78 -30.62
N THR A 64 7.12 -5.03 -30.23
CA THR A 64 7.57 -4.93 -28.83
C THR A 64 8.68 -3.88 -28.70
N LEU A 65 8.55 -2.99 -27.74
CA LEU A 65 9.58 -2.03 -27.32
C LEU A 65 10.17 -2.48 -25.98
N TYR A 66 11.47 -2.79 -25.99
CA TYR A 66 12.27 -3.03 -24.80
C TYR A 66 12.99 -1.76 -24.35
N ILE A 67 12.72 -1.33 -23.12
CA ILE A 67 13.36 -0.18 -22.50
C ILE A 67 14.50 -0.70 -21.62
N ARG A 68 15.72 -0.22 -21.87
CA ARG A 68 16.92 -0.57 -21.11
C ARG A 68 16.96 0.18 -19.78
N GLU A 69 17.70 -0.38 -18.82
CA GLU A 69 17.89 0.14 -17.47
C GLU A 69 18.13 1.66 -17.45
N GLY A 70 17.43 2.35 -16.55
CA GLY A 70 17.64 3.78 -16.33
C GLY A 70 16.42 4.55 -15.84
N THR A 71 16.65 5.83 -15.59
CA THR A 71 15.64 6.81 -15.21
C THR A 71 15.29 7.69 -16.41
N TYR A 72 14.01 7.74 -16.77
CA TYR A 72 13.49 8.47 -17.92
C TYR A 72 12.53 9.57 -17.42
N ARG A 73 12.82 10.82 -17.78
CA ARG A 73 12.07 12.03 -17.32
C ARG A 73 11.35 12.74 -18.47
N GLU A 74 11.13 12.04 -19.58
CA GLU A 74 10.38 12.55 -20.72
C GLU A 74 8.86 12.40 -20.50
N THR A 75 8.07 13.22 -21.20
CA THR A 75 6.61 13.04 -21.25
C THR A 75 6.25 12.20 -22.47
N ILE A 76 5.50 11.13 -22.24
CA ILE A 76 5.16 10.11 -23.22
C ILE A 76 3.67 10.19 -23.51
N THR A 77 3.32 10.31 -24.77
CA THR A 77 1.96 10.18 -25.29
C THR A 77 1.91 8.99 -26.25
N ILE A 78 1.09 8.01 -25.91
CA ILE A 78 0.83 6.83 -26.70
C ILE A 78 -0.44 7.10 -27.51
N THR A 79 -0.30 7.10 -28.83
CA THR A 79 -1.41 7.28 -29.79
C THR A 79 -1.46 6.15 -30.84
N ASN A 80 -0.61 5.14 -30.69
CA ASN A 80 -0.51 4.03 -31.63
C ASN A 80 -1.44 2.90 -31.18
N ASP A 81 -2.13 2.30 -32.14
CA ASP A 81 -3.02 1.17 -31.89
C ASP A 81 -2.34 -0.17 -32.19
N GLY A 82 -2.51 -1.11 -31.27
CA GLY A 82 -2.41 -2.53 -31.56
C GLY A 82 -3.67 -3.05 -32.25
N THR A 83 -3.83 -4.36 -32.28
CA THR A 83 -5.09 -5.02 -32.67
C THR A 83 -5.37 -6.20 -31.76
N SER A 84 -6.62 -6.67 -31.72
CA SER A 84 -6.97 -7.92 -31.04
C SER A 84 -6.07 -9.07 -31.50
N GLY A 85 -5.29 -9.63 -30.57
CA GLY A 85 -4.32 -10.71 -30.82
C GLY A 85 -2.92 -10.25 -31.25
N ASN A 86 -2.72 -8.97 -31.56
CA ASN A 86 -1.41 -8.36 -31.85
C ASN A 86 -1.27 -7.02 -31.11
N LEU A 87 -1.06 -7.10 -29.79
CA LEU A 87 -0.84 -5.92 -28.95
C LEU A 87 0.46 -5.22 -29.34
N ILE A 88 0.52 -3.90 -29.18
CA ILE A 88 1.81 -3.22 -29.01
C ILE A 88 2.26 -3.50 -27.58
N THR A 89 3.48 -3.99 -27.37
CA THR A 89 4.02 -4.23 -26.03
C THR A 89 5.17 -3.27 -25.73
N ILE A 90 5.08 -2.52 -24.65
CA ILE A 90 6.13 -1.62 -24.15
C ILE A 90 6.56 -2.16 -22.79
N GLN A 91 7.80 -2.59 -22.67
CA GLN A 91 8.27 -3.25 -21.45
C GLN A 91 9.73 -2.99 -21.12
N ASN A 92 10.13 -3.23 -19.88
CA ASN A 92 11.55 -3.29 -19.53
C ASN A 92 12.26 -4.44 -20.26
N TYR A 93 13.55 -4.27 -20.52
CA TYR A 93 14.41 -5.37 -20.94
C TYR A 93 14.62 -6.34 -19.76
N THR A 94 14.67 -7.65 -20.04
CA THR A 94 14.64 -8.69 -19.01
C THR A 94 15.72 -8.50 -17.95
N GLY A 95 15.29 -8.39 -16.68
CA GLY A 95 16.17 -8.22 -15.52
C GLY A 95 16.65 -6.79 -15.27
N GLU A 96 16.35 -5.85 -16.17
CA GLU A 96 16.70 -4.45 -16.04
C GLU A 96 15.58 -3.64 -15.38
N THR A 97 15.93 -2.65 -14.56
CA THR A 97 14.98 -1.78 -13.86
C THR A 97 14.81 -0.47 -14.62
N VAL A 98 13.58 -0.16 -15.02
CA VAL A 98 13.22 1.07 -15.74
C VAL A 98 12.33 1.91 -14.86
N THR A 99 12.67 3.18 -14.68
CA THR A 99 11.86 4.12 -13.90
C THR A 99 11.50 5.33 -14.75
N ILE A 100 10.20 5.58 -14.90
CA ILE A 100 9.65 6.85 -15.39
C ILE A 100 9.52 7.78 -14.17
N ASP A 101 10.19 8.92 -14.21
CA ASP A 101 10.38 9.80 -13.06
C ASP A 101 9.72 11.18 -13.26
N GLY A 102 8.78 11.52 -12.39
CA GLY A 102 8.05 12.80 -12.35
C GLY A 102 8.79 13.95 -11.70
N THR A 103 10.00 13.70 -11.22
CA THR A 103 10.78 14.69 -10.45
C THR A 103 11.78 15.46 -11.30
N THR A 104 12.27 16.54 -10.70
CA THR A 104 13.47 17.27 -11.11
C THR A 104 14.43 17.35 -9.92
N ASP A 105 15.72 17.28 -10.19
CA ASP A 105 16.74 17.38 -9.14
C ASP A 105 16.85 18.85 -8.68
N ILE A 106 16.82 19.08 -7.36
CA ILE A 106 17.05 20.39 -6.76
C ILE A 106 18.54 20.56 -6.52
N THR A 107 19.13 21.56 -7.19
CA THR A 107 20.55 21.89 -7.07
C THR A 107 20.71 23.32 -6.57
N GLY A 108 21.78 23.57 -5.84
CA GLY A 108 22.06 24.90 -5.28
C GLY A 108 22.89 24.82 -4.01
N THR A 109 23.15 25.98 -3.42
CA THR A 109 23.88 26.08 -2.15
C THR A 109 22.90 26.28 -1.01
N TRP A 110 22.84 25.30 -0.11
CA TRP A 110 22.05 25.40 1.10
C TRP A 110 22.73 26.30 2.12
N SER A 111 21.92 27.02 2.89
CA SER A 111 22.35 27.82 4.04
C SER A 111 21.53 27.45 5.25
N THR A 112 22.06 27.67 6.47
CA THR A 112 21.30 27.40 7.69
C THR A 112 20.05 28.28 7.77
N TYR A 113 18.92 27.70 8.14
CA TYR A 113 17.73 28.45 8.52
C TYR A 113 17.81 28.75 10.02
N ASN A 114 18.18 29.99 10.36
CA ASN A 114 18.58 30.32 11.74
C ASN A 114 17.46 30.26 12.78
N ASP A 115 16.20 30.26 12.34
CA ASP A 115 15.05 30.22 13.27
C ASP A 115 14.83 28.79 13.81
N VAL A 116 15.31 27.75 13.11
CA VAL A 116 15.10 26.34 13.46
C VAL A 116 16.42 25.57 13.35
N SER A 117 16.96 25.13 14.48
CA SER A 117 18.24 24.42 14.54
C SER A 117 18.18 23.10 13.77
N GLY A 118 19.07 22.91 12.79
CA GLY A 118 19.11 21.72 11.93
C GLY A 118 18.30 21.85 10.64
N ALA A 119 17.56 22.94 10.47
CA ALA A 119 16.91 23.27 9.21
C ALA A 119 17.79 24.14 8.31
N TYR A 120 17.56 24.02 7.01
CA TYR A 120 18.30 24.68 5.94
C TYR A 120 17.35 25.35 4.96
N GLN A 121 17.86 26.30 4.20
CA GLN A 121 17.13 27.03 3.18
C GLN A 121 17.95 27.22 1.90
N LEU A 122 17.25 27.30 0.77
CA LEU A 122 17.78 27.51 -0.57
C LEU A 122 16.86 28.46 -1.35
N SER A 123 17.41 29.36 -2.16
CA SER A 123 16.60 30.13 -3.11
C SER A 123 16.12 29.22 -4.25
N TYR A 124 14.80 29.11 -4.42
CA TYR A 124 14.19 28.20 -5.38
C TYR A 124 12.85 28.76 -5.91
N THR A 125 12.72 28.85 -7.23
CA THR A 125 11.58 29.47 -7.91
C THR A 125 10.60 28.46 -8.55
N GLY A 126 11.03 27.21 -8.78
CA GLY A 126 10.22 26.18 -9.42
C GLY A 126 8.97 25.82 -8.62
N ASP A 127 7.99 25.16 -9.21
CA ASP A 127 6.84 24.64 -8.48
C ASP A 127 7.18 23.27 -7.89
N ILE A 128 6.84 23.03 -6.63
CA ILE A 128 7.04 21.75 -5.95
C ILE A 128 5.70 21.31 -5.36
N THR A 129 5.21 20.13 -5.76
CA THR A 129 4.02 19.52 -5.14
C THR A 129 4.38 18.49 -4.08
N GLN A 130 5.57 17.87 -4.19
CA GLN A 130 6.11 16.94 -3.20
C GLN A 130 7.64 16.98 -3.24
N LEU A 131 8.29 16.86 -2.09
CA LEU A 131 9.74 16.89 -1.94
C LEU A 131 10.26 15.53 -1.47
N PHE A 132 11.42 15.11 -1.98
CA PHE A 132 12.09 13.88 -1.59
C PHE A 132 13.55 14.13 -1.23
N VAL A 133 14.04 13.42 -0.22
CA VAL A 133 15.45 13.37 0.18
C VAL A 133 15.91 11.91 0.13
N ASP A 134 16.91 11.61 -0.71
CA ASP A 134 17.36 10.25 -1.04
C ASP A 134 16.21 9.29 -1.37
N ASP A 135 15.32 9.77 -2.25
CA ASP A 135 14.12 9.06 -2.73
C ASP A 135 13.08 8.76 -1.63
N GLN A 136 13.23 9.31 -0.42
CA GLN A 136 12.24 9.23 0.65
C GLN A 136 11.36 10.49 0.70
N PRO A 137 10.03 10.35 0.89
CA PRO A 137 9.12 11.50 0.92
C PRO A 137 9.31 12.32 2.20
N MET A 138 9.37 13.64 2.03
CA MET A 138 9.37 14.60 3.12
C MET A 138 7.94 15.00 3.48
N VAL A 139 7.67 15.28 4.75
CA VAL A 139 6.36 15.74 5.23
C VAL A 139 6.21 17.22 4.95
N ASN A 140 5.10 17.65 4.36
CA ASN A 140 4.76 19.07 4.32
C ASN A 140 4.74 19.59 5.75
N ALA A 141 5.52 20.63 6.05
CA ALA A 141 5.54 21.24 7.39
C ALA A 141 4.09 21.51 7.84
N ARG A 142 3.69 20.89 8.95
CA ARG A 142 2.28 20.85 9.37
C ARG A 142 2.12 20.91 10.87
N TRP A 143 0.96 21.38 11.30
CA TRP A 143 0.53 21.25 12.70
C TRP A 143 -0.85 20.56 12.78
N PRO A 144 -1.06 19.59 13.67
CA PRO A 144 -0.04 18.91 14.49
C PRO A 144 0.94 18.06 13.65
N ASN A 145 2.10 17.77 14.22
CA ASN A 145 3.18 17.04 13.56
C ASN A 145 2.82 15.57 13.32
N ALA A 146 3.22 15.05 12.17
CA ALA A 146 3.05 13.65 11.79
C ALA A 146 4.19 13.19 10.88
N GLN A 147 4.38 11.88 10.71
CA GLN A 147 5.50 11.30 9.96
C GLN A 147 5.05 10.12 9.09
N PHE A 148 5.64 10.02 7.89
CA PHE A 148 5.49 8.84 7.01
C PHE A 148 6.20 7.61 7.57
N ASN A 149 7.31 7.81 8.29
CA ASN A 149 8.20 6.71 8.69
C ASN A 149 7.74 5.90 9.92
N ASP A 150 6.65 6.33 10.56
CA ASP A 150 6.03 5.64 11.69
C ASP A 150 4.50 5.57 11.59
N ASP A 151 3.97 5.80 10.39
CA ASP A 151 2.55 5.80 10.04
C ASP A 151 1.67 6.80 10.82
N SER A 152 2.26 7.69 11.62
CA SER A 152 1.48 8.67 12.39
C SER A 152 0.69 9.65 11.50
N ILE A 153 1.06 9.80 10.22
CA ILE A 153 0.30 10.56 9.22
C ILE A 153 -1.04 9.90 8.83
N PHE A 154 -1.19 8.59 9.08
CA PHE A 154 -2.43 7.83 8.88
C PHE A 154 -3.22 7.62 10.18
N SER A 155 -3.09 8.54 11.14
CA SER A 155 -3.80 8.45 12.43
C SER A 155 -4.46 9.77 12.80
N HIS A 156 -5.72 9.74 13.27
CA HIS A 156 -6.37 10.91 13.87
C HIS A 156 -5.67 11.43 15.13
N SER A 157 -4.80 10.66 15.78
CA SER A 157 -4.04 11.12 16.95
C SER A 157 -3.10 12.31 16.64
N THR A 158 -2.75 12.52 15.37
CA THR A 158 -1.95 13.67 14.88
C THR A 158 -2.79 14.72 14.16
N TRP A 159 -4.11 14.68 14.35
CA TRP A 159 -5.05 15.70 13.91
C TRP A 159 -5.53 16.45 15.15
N ALA A 160 -5.66 17.77 15.06
CA ALA A 160 -6.33 18.56 16.07
C ALA A 160 -7.84 18.32 16.00
N GLU A 161 -8.51 18.52 17.14
CA GLU A 161 -9.96 18.32 17.28
C GLU A 161 -10.67 19.64 17.57
N GLY A 162 -11.92 19.75 17.16
CA GLY A 162 -12.77 20.90 17.44
C GLY A 162 -13.71 20.66 18.62
N ASP A 163 -13.92 21.69 19.46
CA ASP A 163 -15.04 21.71 20.40
C ASP A 163 -16.35 21.85 19.61
N GLU A 164 -17.01 20.72 19.38
CA GLU A 164 -18.21 20.62 18.55
C GLU A 164 -19.37 21.48 19.07
N GLY A 165 -19.44 21.71 20.39
CA GLY A 165 -20.50 22.49 21.04
C GLY A 165 -20.30 24.00 20.88
N ASN A 166 -19.06 24.44 20.69
CA ASN A 166 -18.68 25.85 20.49
C ASN A 166 -18.29 26.16 19.04
N SER A 167 -18.40 25.19 18.13
CA SER A 167 -18.05 25.35 16.71
C SER A 167 -19.28 25.54 15.82
N SER A 168 -19.10 26.28 14.73
CA SER A 168 -20.12 26.50 13.71
C SER A 168 -19.50 26.61 12.32
N ASN A 169 -20.30 26.49 11.26
CA ASN A 169 -19.75 26.60 9.91
C ASN A 169 -19.13 27.99 9.67
N GLY A 170 -17.82 28.03 9.41
CA GLY A 170 -17.00 29.23 9.24
C GLY A 170 -16.21 29.63 10.50
N SER A 171 -16.40 28.95 11.62
CA SER A 171 -15.75 29.25 12.91
C SER A 171 -15.60 28.00 13.76
N LEU A 172 -14.38 27.47 13.90
CA LEU A 172 -14.10 26.30 14.74
C LEU A 172 -13.35 26.74 16.00
N THR A 173 -13.79 26.24 17.15
CA THR A 173 -13.07 26.38 18.40
C THR A 173 -12.18 25.15 18.55
N ILE A 174 -10.87 25.33 18.73
CA ILE A 174 -9.94 24.21 18.93
C ILE A 174 -10.14 23.60 20.31
N ASP A 175 -10.27 22.27 20.38
CA ASP A 175 -10.20 21.54 21.63
C ASP A 175 -8.73 21.43 22.09
N THR A 176 -8.30 22.44 22.85
CA THR A 176 -6.94 22.53 23.38
C THR A 176 -6.63 21.46 24.42
N SER A 177 -7.61 20.65 24.84
CA SER A 177 -7.35 19.49 25.71
C SER A 177 -6.76 18.30 24.95
N VAL A 178 -6.94 18.26 23.62
CA VAL A 178 -6.36 17.26 22.71
C VAL A 178 -5.07 17.81 22.09
N HIS A 179 -5.17 18.94 21.38
CA HIS A 179 -4.01 19.61 20.75
C HIS A 179 -4.09 21.12 20.97
N ASP A 180 -3.08 21.66 21.65
CA ASP A 180 -2.96 23.10 21.93
C ASP A 180 -1.95 23.73 20.95
N PRO A 181 -2.36 24.68 20.07
CA PRO A 181 -1.46 25.36 19.15
C PRO A 181 -0.47 26.30 19.87
N GLY A 182 -0.72 26.61 21.15
CA GLY A 182 0.11 27.50 21.96
C GLY A 182 0.21 28.89 21.35
N ALA A 183 1.43 29.27 20.93
CA ALA A 183 1.68 30.57 20.32
C ALA A 183 1.60 30.56 18.78
N ILE A 184 1.34 29.41 18.16
CA ILE A 184 1.30 29.26 16.71
C ILE A 184 0.05 29.97 16.16
N ASP A 185 0.26 30.98 15.32
CA ASP A 185 -0.83 31.64 14.59
C ASP A 185 -1.18 30.82 13.33
N LEU A 186 -2.42 30.32 13.26
CA LEU A 186 -2.92 29.52 12.14
C LEU A 186 -3.49 30.37 11.00
N ASN A 187 -3.60 31.69 11.16
CA ASN A 187 -4.08 32.59 10.11
C ASN A 187 -3.19 32.54 8.85
N GLY A 188 -3.80 32.46 7.68
CA GLY A 188 -3.11 32.32 6.39
C GLY A 188 -2.54 30.93 6.13
N SER A 189 -2.83 29.95 6.98
CA SER A 189 -2.53 28.54 6.70
C SER A 189 -3.58 27.90 5.80
N ILE A 190 -3.26 26.71 5.31
CA ILE A 190 -4.19 25.85 4.59
C ILE A 190 -4.70 24.79 5.56
N GLY A 191 -5.98 24.84 5.89
CA GLY A 191 -6.64 23.86 6.76
C GLY A 191 -7.19 22.68 5.95
N ILE A 192 -6.87 21.47 6.38
CA ILE A 192 -7.45 20.23 5.88
C ILE A 192 -8.50 19.80 6.90
N LEU A 193 -9.76 20.10 6.61
CA LEU A 193 -10.85 20.04 7.60
C LEU A 193 -11.77 18.84 7.36
N ASN A 194 -11.63 17.78 8.16
CA ASN A 194 -12.63 16.73 8.25
C ASN A 194 -13.73 17.17 9.22
N ILE A 195 -14.62 18.03 8.72
CA ILE A 195 -15.76 18.59 9.48
C ILE A 195 -17.09 18.33 8.78
N GLY A 196 -17.07 17.51 7.72
CA GLY A 196 -18.26 16.96 7.07
C GLY A 196 -18.54 15.51 7.44
N SER A 197 -17.98 15.02 8.56
CA SER A 197 -17.98 13.62 9.01
C SER A 197 -17.22 12.68 8.05
N PHE A 198 -17.76 12.37 6.88
CA PHE A 198 -17.09 11.53 5.88
C PHE A 198 -16.44 12.35 4.76
N LYS A 199 -16.54 13.69 4.83
CA LYS A 199 -15.95 14.62 3.86
C LYS A 199 -14.91 15.49 4.53
N THR A 200 -13.76 15.58 3.87
CA THR A 200 -12.67 16.48 4.20
C THR A 200 -12.50 17.48 3.07
N SER A 201 -12.27 18.75 3.42
CA SER A 201 -12.07 19.82 2.44
C SER A 201 -10.84 20.64 2.79
N THR A 202 -10.15 21.13 1.76
CA THR A 202 -9.06 22.09 1.92
C THR A 202 -9.62 23.51 1.91
N VAL A 203 -9.28 24.32 2.91
CA VAL A 203 -9.69 25.74 2.99
C VAL A 203 -8.55 26.65 3.42
N GLU A 204 -8.64 27.94 3.09
CA GLU A 204 -7.76 28.96 3.65
C GLU A 204 -8.27 29.40 5.01
N ILE A 205 -7.38 29.46 6.00
CA ILE A 205 -7.72 30.02 7.31
C ILE A 205 -7.58 31.53 7.25
N THR A 206 -8.66 32.24 7.55
CA THR A 206 -8.77 33.70 7.39
C THR A 206 -8.51 34.49 8.68
N ASP A 207 -8.58 33.82 9.84
CA ASP A 207 -8.22 34.40 11.15
C ASP A 207 -7.95 33.30 12.18
N HIS A 208 -7.14 33.61 13.20
CA HIS A 208 -6.96 32.79 14.39
C HIS A 208 -6.92 33.69 15.64
N ASN A 209 -7.94 33.59 16.49
CA ASN A 209 -7.95 34.28 17.77
C ASN A 209 -7.20 33.47 18.83
N LEU A 210 -5.92 33.76 19.02
CA LEU A 210 -5.02 33.12 19.98
C LEU A 210 -5.46 33.18 21.47
N VAL A 211 -6.48 33.97 21.82
CA VAL A 211 -6.98 34.03 23.21
C VAL A 211 -8.12 33.04 23.44
N SER A 212 -8.92 32.79 22.40
CA SER A 212 -10.06 31.87 22.47
C SER A 212 -9.85 30.60 21.65
N ASP A 213 -8.71 30.47 20.98
CA ASP A 213 -8.34 29.40 20.04
C ASP A 213 -9.43 29.12 19.00
N VAL A 214 -10.01 30.21 18.47
CA VAL A 214 -11.03 30.16 17.42
C VAL A 214 -10.38 30.47 16.09
N ILE A 215 -10.47 29.52 15.15
CA ILE A 215 -10.10 29.70 13.76
C ILE A 215 -11.31 30.02 12.91
N THR A 216 -11.14 30.88 11.91
CA THR A 216 -12.19 31.20 10.94
C THR A 216 -11.75 30.88 9.52
N TYR A 217 -12.73 30.54 8.68
CA TYR A 217 -12.54 30.25 7.27
C TYR A 217 -13.81 30.65 6.50
N ASN A 218 -13.71 30.73 5.18
CA ASN A 218 -14.87 31.07 4.37
C ASN A 218 -15.86 29.88 4.29
N SER A 219 -17.02 30.02 4.92
CA SER A 219 -18.02 28.95 5.03
C SER A 219 -18.60 28.47 3.69
N SER A 220 -18.45 29.26 2.60
CA SER A 220 -18.86 28.83 1.26
C SER A 220 -17.98 27.72 0.69
N ASP A 221 -16.74 27.59 1.17
CA ASP A 221 -15.74 26.67 0.60
C ASP A 221 -16.11 25.21 0.92
N LEU A 222 -16.92 24.97 1.95
CA LEU A 222 -17.41 23.63 2.33
C LEU A 222 -18.70 23.19 1.61
N THR A 223 -19.28 24.01 0.73
CA THR A 223 -20.47 23.70 -0.09
C THR A 223 -21.63 22.97 0.63
N GLY A 224 -21.90 23.34 1.90
CA GLY A 224 -22.99 22.75 2.69
C GLY A 224 -22.68 21.38 3.31
N SER A 225 -21.41 20.97 3.34
CA SER A 225 -20.97 19.68 3.87
C SER A 225 -20.76 19.66 5.39
N TYR A 226 -20.74 20.81 6.07
CA TYR A 226 -20.51 20.90 7.52
C TYR A 226 -21.48 20.05 8.33
N LYS A 227 -20.95 19.33 9.33
CA LYS A 227 -21.70 18.59 10.35
C LYS A 227 -21.26 19.04 11.74
N PRO A 228 -22.15 19.13 12.73
CA PRO A 228 -21.79 19.51 14.11
C PRO A 228 -21.24 18.30 14.90
N LYS A 229 -20.42 17.47 14.26
CA LYS A 229 -19.80 16.27 14.84
C LYS A 229 -18.59 15.81 14.03
N HIS A 230 -17.72 15.06 14.68
CA HIS A 230 -16.49 14.48 14.15
C HIS A 230 -15.58 15.57 13.56
N HIS A 231 -15.21 16.57 14.34
CA HIS A 231 -14.35 17.66 13.89
C HIS A 231 -12.87 17.31 14.08
N TYR A 232 -12.21 16.89 12.99
CA TYR A 232 -10.77 16.64 12.95
C TYR A 232 -10.11 17.51 11.88
N TYR A 233 -8.93 18.06 12.15
CA TYR A 233 -8.19 18.85 11.17
C TYR A 233 -6.69 18.91 11.42
N PHE A 234 -5.95 19.24 10.37
CA PHE A 234 -4.56 19.67 10.46
C PHE A 234 -4.30 20.82 9.50
N PHE A 235 -3.18 21.51 9.66
CA PHE A 235 -2.84 22.71 8.91
C PHE A 235 -1.48 22.57 8.25
N GLU A 236 -1.39 23.03 7.01
CA GLU A 236 -0.17 23.10 6.20
C GLU A 236 0.01 24.53 5.66
N GLY A 237 1.06 24.75 4.86
CA GLY A 237 1.18 25.96 4.06
C GLY A 237 1.72 27.19 4.80
N LYS A 238 2.35 26.99 5.97
CA LYS A 238 3.09 28.04 6.68
C LYS A 238 4.51 27.63 7.02
N LYS A 239 5.43 28.58 6.93
CA LYS A 239 6.83 28.41 7.30
C LYS A 239 6.97 28.11 8.79
N GLU A 240 6.10 28.69 9.63
CA GLU A 240 6.11 28.53 11.08
C GLU A 240 5.87 27.08 11.53
N PHE A 241 5.37 26.21 10.66
CA PHE A 241 5.17 24.79 10.97
C PHE A 241 6.43 23.93 10.81
N ILE A 242 7.55 24.48 10.31
CA ILE A 242 8.80 23.71 10.23
C ILE A 242 9.41 23.64 11.62
N ASP A 243 9.22 22.53 12.33
CA ASP A 243 9.67 22.43 13.73
C ASP A 243 10.20 21.05 14.12
N THR A 244 10.02 20.04 13.27
CA THR A 244 10.58 18.70 13.48
C THR A 244 11.35 18.19 12.26
N ASN A 245 12.27 17.26 12.48
CA ASN A 245 12.99 16.58 11.41
C ASN A 245 11.99 15.97 10.41
N ASN A 246 12.45 15.84 9.16
CA ASN A 246 11.70 15.30 8.04
C ASN A 246 10.52 16.18 7.57
N GLU A 247 10.64 17.50 7.71
CA GLU A 247 9.68 18.49 7.21
C GLU A 247 10.25 19.42 6.13
N TRP A 248 9.37 20.01 5.32
CA TRP A 248 9.74 21.03 4.34
C TRP A 248 8.62 22.04 4.09
N PHE A 249 8.99 23.23 3.62
CA PHE A 249 8.05 24.28 3.21
C PHE A 249 8.59 25.04 2.00
N HIS A 250 7.75 25.30 1.00
CA HIS A 250 8.13 26.12 -0.15
C HIS A 250 7.42 27.47 -0.14
N ASP A 251 8.18 28.52 0.19
CA ASP A 251 7.69 29.88 0.21
C ASP A 251 7.69 30.47 -1.20
N LYS A 252 6.53 30.42 -1.87
CA LYS A 252 6.32 30.99 -3.20
C LYS A 252 6.38 32.52 -3.23
N THR A 253 6.14 33.18 -2.11
CA THR A 253 6.17 34.65 -2.03
C THR A 253 7.61 35.15 -2.13
N TYR A 254 8.53 34.49 -1.43
CA TYR A 254 9.95 34.87 -1.39
C TYR A 254 10.87 33.99 -2.24
N ASN A 255 10.34 32.93 -2.86
CA ASN A 255 11.09 31.93 -3.63
C ASN A 255 12.19 31.27 -2.79
N ILE A 256 11.83 30.76 -1.61
CA ILE A 256 12.73 30.06 -0.68
C ILE A 256 12.17 28.68 -0.38
N LEU A 257 12.98 27.64 -0.59
CA LEU A 257 12.70 26.29 -0.12
C LEU A 257 13.36 26.11 1.25
N TYR A 258 12.56 25.78 2.26
CA TYR A 258 12.99 25.39 3.59
C TYR A 258 12.92 23.87 3.73
N LEU A 259 13.93 23.28 4.34
CA LEU A 259 14.08 21.84 4.51
C LEU A 259 14.64 21.56 5.90
N PHE A 260 13.99 20.70 6.67
CA PHE A 260 14.51 20.12 7.89
C PHE A 260 14.81 18.64 7.63
N PRO A 261 16.05 18.27 7.26
CA PRO A 261 16.41 16.90 6.92
C PRO A 261 16.12 15.91 8.03
N ASP A 262 15.97 14.64 7.67
CA ASP A 262 15.69 13.53 8.58
C ASP A 262 16.70 13.39 9.72
N ASP A 263 17.94 13.82 9.51
CA ASP A 263 19.03 13.84 10.49
C ASP A 263 19.40 15.25 11.01
N GLY A 264 18.75 16.31 10.53
CA GLY A 264 19.08 17.70 10.87
C GLY A 264 20.47 18.15 10.40
N LEU A 265 21.11 17.44 9.46
CA LEU A 265 22.45 17.76 8.93
C LEU A 265 22.35 18.46 7.57
N ASP A 266 23.48 19.02 7.11
CA ASP A 266 23.55 19.76 5.84
C ASP A 266 23.17 18.86 4.65
N PRO A 267 22.11 19.22 3.88
CA PRO A 267 21.61 18.41 2.78
C PRO A 267 22.44 18.53 1.49
N SER A 268 23.51 19.32 1.46
CA SER A 268 24.28 19.62 0.23
C SER A 268 24.87 18.40 -0.47
N ASN A 269 25.11 17.30 0.25
CA ASN A 269 25.62 16.04 -0.32
C ASN A 269 24.53 14.96 -0.49
N ARG A 270 23.26 15.33 -0.32
CA ARG A 270 22.10 14.43 -0.45
C ARG A 270 21.42 14.60 -1.81
N SER A 271 20.70 13.58 -2.25
CA SER A 271 19.83 13.68 -3.43
C SER A 271 18.53 14.37 -3.04
N ILE A 272 18.27 15.57 -3.55
CA ILE A 272 17.03 16.30 -3.30
C ILE A 272 16.22 16.37 -4.60
N LYS A 273 14.98 15.89 -4.58
CA LYS A 273 14.10 15.84 -5.76
C LYS A 273 12.76 16.51 -5.49
N ALA A 274 12.26 17.25 -6.47
CA ALA A 274 10.93 17.87 -6.44
C ALA A 274 10.01 17.21 -7.47
N LYS A 275 8.82 16.75 -7.06
CA LYS A 275 7.74 16.39 -7.97
C LYS A 275 7.24 17.63 -8.68
N THR A 276 7.24 17.58 -10.01
CA THR A 276 6.83 18.69 -10.88
C THR A 276 5.84 18.28 -11.97
N THR A 277 5.69 16.96 -12.22
CA THR A 277 4.84 16.43 -13.29
C THR A 277 3.98 15.28 -12.74
N ASP A 278 2.66 15.39 -12.86
CA ASP A 278 1.74 14.33 -12.41
C ASP A 278 1.67 13.19 -13.41
N TYR A 279 1.36 13.48 -14.67
CA TYR A 279 1.28 12.48 -15.74
C TYR A 279 2.50 12.52 -16.65
N ARG A 280 3.39 11.52 -16.51
CA ARG A 280 4.48 11.30 -17.46
C ARG A 280 4.06 10.42 -18.63
N VAL A 281 2.99 9.64 -18.50
CA VAL A 281 2.45 8.79 -19.56
C VAL A 281 0.98 9.13 -19.80
N THR A 282 0.60 9.32 -21.06
CA THR A 282 -0.80 9.49 -21.46
C THR A 282 -1.12 8.53 -22.60
N PHE A 283 -2.15 7.70 -22.43
CA PHE A 283 -2.81 7.01 -23.53
C PHE A 283 -3.89 7.94 -24.06
N SER A 284 -3.82 8.26 -25.35
CA SER A 284 -4.72 9.19 -26.02
C SER A 284 -5.24 8.53 -27.28
N ALA A 285 -6.47 8.01 -27.22
CA ALA A 285 -7.06 7.18 -28.27
C ALA A 285 -6.15 6.01 -28.68
N ALA A 286 -5.50 5.38 -27.70
CA ALA A 286 -4.62 4.25 -27.94
C ALA A 286 -5.30 2.96 -27.48
N ASN A 287 -5.35 1.98 -28.36
CA ASN A 287 -6.04 0.73 -28.14
C ASN A 287 -5.10 -0.46 -28.26
N TYR A 288 -5.36 -1.53 -27.51
CA TYR A 288 -4.58 -2.78 -27.59
C TYR A 288 -3.08 -2.58 -27.32
N VAL A 289 -2.74 -1.73 -26.34
CA VAL A 289 -1.36 -1.49 -25.89
C VAL A 289 -1.14 -2.14 -24.52
N LYS A 290 -0.03 -2.86 -24.37
CA LYS A 290 0.46 -3.39 -23.11
C LYS A 290 1.64 -2.57 -22.61
N LEU A 291 1.56 -2.02 -21.40
CA LEU A 291 2.69 -1.46 -20.67
C LEU A 291 3.06 -2.40 -19.52
N LYS A 292 4.30 -2.90 -19.50
CA LYS A 292 4.72 -3.96 -18.58
C LYS A 292 6.04 -3.69 -17.86
N GLY A 293 6.10 -3.97 -16.56
CA GLY A 293 7.37 -4.03 -15.81
C GLY A 293 8.06 -2.69 -15.61
N ILE A 294 7.29 -1.59 -15.57
CA ILE A 294 7.80 -0.22 -15.46
C ILE A 294 7.53 0.34 -14.07
N ASN A 295 8.54 0.97 -13.46
CA ASN A 295 8.37 1.74 -12.25
C ASN A 295 8.00 3.19 -12.59
N PHE A 296 7.08 3.77 -11.84
CA PHE A 296 6.71 5.17 -11.86
C PHE A 296 7.11 5.77 -10.52
N PHE A 297 7.99 6.76 -10.53
CA PHE A 297 8.41 7.46 -9.32
C PHE A 297 7.91 8.91 -9.35
N ALA A 298 7.15 9.29 -8.33
CA ALA A 298 6.54 10.62 -8.19
C ALA A 298 5.70 11.04 -9.40
N THR A 299 5.05 10.09 -10.09
CA THR A 299 4.23 10.31 -11.29
C THR A 299 3.33 9.11 -11.56
N THR A 300 2.40 9.24 -12.49
CA THR A 300 1.51 8.17 -12.93
C THR A 300 1.14 8.33 -14.41
N PHE A 301 0.16 7.55 -14.87
CA PHE A 301 -0.44 7.65 -16.19
C PHE A 301 -1.91 8.08 -16.15
N GLN A 302 -2.39 8.57 -17.28
CA GLN A 302 -3.81 8.74 -17.56
C GLN A 302 -4.18 8.08 -18.91
N MET A 303 -5.40 7.56 -19.02
CA MET A 303 -5.99 7.07 -20.26
C MET A 303 -7.19 7.92 -20.64
N THR A 304 -7.23 8.37 -21.89
CA THR A 304 -8.23 9.32 -22.40
C THR A 304 -8.60 9.04 -23.85
N GLY A 305 -9.75 9.58 -24.28
CA GLY A 305 -10.16 9.62 -25.68
C GLY A 305 -10.34 8.24 -26.29
N ASP A 306 -11.14 7.38 -25.66
CA ASP A 306 -11.44 6.04 -26.16
C ASP A 306 -10.21 5.14 -26.27
N SER A 307 -9.43 5.11 -25.17
CA SER A 307 -8.28 4.21 -25.03
C SER A 307 -8.71 2.87 -24.44
N ASP A 308 -9.12 1.93 -25.29
CA ASP A 308 -9.72 0.67 -24.87
C ASP A 308 -8.80 -0.54 -25.03
N ASN A 309 -9.15 -1.63 -24.32
CA ASN A 309 -8.48 -2.92 -24.47
C ASN A 309 -6.97 -2.87 -24.18
N ASN A 310 -6.52 -1.93 -23.35
CA ASN A 310 -5.14 -1.80 -22.93
C ASN A 310 -4.84 -2.65 -21.70
N ILE A 311 -3.57 -2.96 -21.49
CA ILE A 311 -3.08 -3.77 -20.38
C ILE A 311 -1.96 -3.02 -19.66
N ILE A 312 -2.09 -2.83 -18.35
CA ILE A 312 -1.01 -2.37 -17.48
C ILE A 312 -0.66 -3.54 -16.56
N GLU A 313 0.58 -4.02 -16.65
CA GLU A 313 1.00 -5.30 -16.06
C GLU A 313 2.33 -5.14 -15.30
N GLU A 314 2.46 -5.71 -14.10
CA GLU A 314 3.74 -5.73 -13.35
C GLU A 314 4.37 -4.32 -13.15
N CYS A 315 3.57 -3.26 -13.11
CA CYS A 315 4.04 -1.88 -12.93
C CYS A 315 3.97 -1.45 -11.46
N ASN A 316 4.94 -0.65 -11.02
CA ASN A 316 4.99 -0.16 -9.64
C ASN A 316 4.87 1.36 -9.60
N PHE A 317 3.92 1.87 -8.82
CA PHE A 317 3.60 3.29 -8.69
C PHE A 317 4.01 3.80 -7.31
N TYR A 318 5.16 4.46 -7.25
CA TYR A 318 5.75 5.03 -6.04
C TYR A 318 5.41 6.52 -5.95
N PHE A 319 4.63 6.92 -4.95
CA PHE A 319 4.23 8.31 -4.72
C PHE A 319 3.51 8.93 -5.95
N PRO A 320 2.53 8.24 -6.57
CA PRO A 320 2.04 8.60 -7.90
C PRO A 320 1.44 10.01 -7.97
N SER A 321 0.75 10.44 -6.91
CA SER A 321 0.04 11.71 -6.83
C SER A 321 0.32 12.44 -5.52
N ALA A 322 0.26 13.77 -5.62
CA ALA A 322 0.35 14.69 -4.51
C ALA A 322 -0.57 15.87 -4.79
N SER A 323 -1.13 16.46 -3.75
CA SER A 323 -1.91 17.69 -3.84
C SER A 323 -1.03 18.87 -4.24
N ARG A 324 -1.67 19.94 -4.68
CA ARG A 324 -0.98 21.19 -5.05
C ARG A 324 -0.97 22.22 -3.92
N ARG A 325 -1.28 21.80 -2.68
CA ARG A 325 -1.45 22.71 -1.52
C ARG A 325 -0.20 23.51 -1.21
N MET A 326 0.99 22.92 -1.35
CA MET A 326 2.25 23.62 -1.12
C MET A 326 2.52 24.79 -2.08
N LEU A 327 1.75 24.92 -3.17
CA LEU A 327 1.82 26.08 -4.06
C LEU A 327 1.06 27.30 -3.53
N GLY A 328 0.40 27.20 -2.37
CA GLY A 328 -0.23 28.33 -1.67
C GLY A 328 -1.55 28.83 -2.28
N THR A 329 -2.17 28.09 -3.20
CA THR A 329 -3.43 28.48 -3.83
C THR A 329 -4.59 27.63 -3.30
N THR A 330 -5.66 28.25 -2.79
CA THR A 330 -6.92 27.54 -2.47
C THR A 330 -7.86 27.39 -3.69
N ASN A 331 -7.70 28.27 -4.69
CA ASN A 331 -8.27 28.08 -6.02
C ASN A 331 -7.42 27.07 -6.81
N GLY A 332 -7.92 25.85 -7.02
CA GLY A 332 -7.21 24.80 -7.78
C GLY A 332 -6.39 23.82 -6.94
N VAL A 333 -6.54 23.81 -5.61
CA VAL A 333 -6.24 22.65 -4.72
C VAL A 333 -7.34 21.59 -4.78
N GLY A 334 -8.02 21.49 -5.92
CA GLY A 334 -9.00 20.44 -6.15
C GLY A 334 -8.38 19.04 -6.05
N THR A 335 -9.24 18.05 -6.21
CA THR A 335 -8.92 16.63 -6.24
C THR A 335 -7.57 16.35 -6.93
N PRO A 336 -6.60 15.72 -6.24
CA PRO A 336 -5.31 15.41 -6.83
C PRO A 336 -5.43 14.70 -8.19
N ASN A 337 -4.45 14.94 -9.05
CA ASN A 337 -4.27 14.18 -10.29
C ASN A 337 -3.74 12.79 -9.92
N VAL A 338 -4.59 11.78 -10.06
CA VAL A 338 -4.32 10.39 -9.68
C VAL A 338 -4.26 9.50 -10.92
N THR A 339 -3.83 8.25 -10.78
CA THR A 339 -3.89 7.28 -11.88
C THR A 339 -5.33 7.17 -12.39
N GLN A 340 -5.55 7.50 -13.66
CA GLN A 340 -6.90 7.74 -14.15
C GLN A 340 -7.21 7.02 -15.46
N LEU A 341 -8.34 6.31 -15.49
CA LEU A 341 -8.93 5.70 -16.67
C LEU A 341 -10.19 6.48 -17.02
N GLY A 342 -10.05 7.41 -17.95
CA GLY A 342 -11.14 8.23 -18.45
C GLY A 342 -11.34 9.55 -17.74
N THR A 343 -12.47 10.22 -17.98
CA THR A 343 -12.85 11.48 -17.32
C THR A 343 -14.35 11.48 -17.01
N ALA A 344 -14.81 12.37 -16.11
CA ALA A 344 -16.22 12.53 -15.73
C ALA A 344 -17.16 13.05 -16.85
N SER A 345 -16.77 12.90 -18.12
CA SER A 345 -17.53 13.34 -19.29
C SER A 345 -18.42 12.23 -19.85
N ASN A 346 -19.54 12.62 -20.45
CA ASN A 346 -20.51 11.69 -21.07
C ASN A 346 -20.01 11.00 -22.36
N ASP A 347 -18.80 11.31 -22.81
CA ASP A 347 -18.20 10.93 -24.11
C ASP A 347 -16.83 10.27 -23.87
N ASN A 348 -16.71 9.55 -22.76
CA ASN A 348 -15.47 8.90 -22.38
C ASN A 348 -15.73 7.42 -22.12
N ASP A 349 -15.49 6.64 -23.17
CA ASP A 349 -15.55 5.18 -23.18
C ASP A 349 -14.10 4.70 -23.03
N VAL A 350 -13.58 4.63 -21.79
CA VAL A 350 -12.23 4.03 -21.53
C VAL A 350 -12.49 2.66 -20.94
N ASP A 351 -12.73 1.72 -21.83
CA ASP A 351 -13.42 0.48 -21.56
C ASP A 351 -12.53 -0.74 -21.78
N ASN A 352 -12.87 -1.83 -21.08
CA ASN A 352 -12.23 -3.13 -21.27
C ASN A 352 -10.70 -3.12 -21.04
N ASN A 353 -10.19 -2.18 -20.25
CA ASN A 353 -8.78 -2.15 -19.87
C ASN A 353 -8.50 -3.08 -18.70
N HIS A 354 -7.27 -3.57 -18.60
CA HIS A 354 -6.85 -4.52 -17.58
C HIS A 354 -5.63 -3.99 -16.82
N ILE A 355 -5.80 -3.73 -15.52
CA ILE A 355 -4.71 -3.41 -14.61
C ILE A 355 -4.44 -4.66 -13.77
N LEU A 356 -3.27 -5.28 -13.94
CA LEU A 356 -2.92 -6.50 -13.22
C LEU A 356 -1.51 -6.52 -12.65
N GLU A 357 -1.33 -7.19 -11.51
CA GLU A 357 -0.04 -7.39 -10.86
C GLU A 357 0.73 -6.08 -10.61
N CYS A 358 -0.01 -4.98 -10.41
CA CYS A 358 0.57 -3.67 -10.16
C CYS A 358 0.60 -3.36 -8.66
N LEU A 359 1.60 -2.57 -8.26
CA LEU A 359 1.73 -2.00 -6.91
C LEU A 359 1.39 -0.51 -6.95
N PHE A 360 0.51 -0.05 -6.07
CA PHE A 360 0.24 1.36 -5.82
C PHE A 360 0.55 1.68 -4.36
N GLU A 361 1.50 2.58 -4.13
CA GLU A 361 1.90 2.95 -2.77
C GLU A 361 2.08 4.45 -2.53
N ASN A 362 1.70 4.88 -1.33
CA ASN A 362 1.95 6.23 -0.80
C ASN A 362 1.37 7.35 -1.69
N THR A 363 0.09 7.23 -2.01
CA THR A 363 -0.64 8.19 -2.86
C THR A 363 -1.36 9.24 -2.01
N GLU A 364 -1.34 10.51 -2.45
CA GLU A 364 -2.30 11.52 -1.96
C GLU A 364 -3.49 11.58 -2.93
N GLY A 365 -4.70 11.48 -2.41
CA GLY A 365 -5.89 11.24 -3.21
C GLY A 365 -6.16 9.75 -3.49
N GLU A 366 -7.09 9.44 -4.40
CA GLU A 366 -7.41 8.06 -4.77
C GLU A 366 -6.22 7.33 -5.40
N ALA A 367 -6.14 6.01 -5.23
CA ALA A 367 -5.15 5.19 -5.95
C ALA A 367 -5.48 5.08 -7.45
N LEU A 368 -6.78 4.93 -7.75
CA LEU A 368 -7.33 4.78 -9.09
C LEU A 368 -8.65 5.55 -9.21
N ARG A 369 -8.82 6.21 -10.36
CA ARG A 369 -10.09 6.81 -10.77
C ARG A 369 -10.53 6.25 -12.13
N ILE A 370 -11.67 5.57 -12.17
CA ILE A 370 -12.14 4.82 -13.35
C ILE A 370 -13.56 5.28 -13.72
N TYR A 371 -13.71 5.77 -14.95
CA TYR A 371 -14.99 6.25 -15.46
C TYR A 371 -15.65 5.30 -16.46
N GLY A 372 -14.87 4.51 -17.19
CA GLY A 372 -15.37 3.60 -18.23
C GLY A 372 -15.84 2.23 -17.71
N ASP A 373 -16.33 1.43 -18.64
CA ASP A 373 -17.05 0.18 -18.44
C ASP A 373 -16.17 -1.05 -18.69
N GLY A 374 -16.49 -2.18 -18.05
CA GLY A 374 -15.85 -3.46 -18.32
C GLY A 374 -14.35 -3.55 -17.99
N ASN A 375 -13.80 -2.60 -17.24
CA ASN A 375 -12.40 -2.61 -16.81
C ASN A 375 -12.18 -3.68 -15.73
N LYS A 376 -11.01 -4.32 -15.77
CA LYS A 376 -10.60 -5.34 -14.81
C LYS A 376 -9.40 -4.85 -13.99
N ILE A 377 -9.57 -4.85 -12.68
CA ILE A 377 -8.55 -4.53 -11.68
C ILE A 377 -8.27 -5.82 -10.91
N GLU A 378 -7.27 -6.58 -11.36
CA GLU A 378 -7.01 -7.94 -10.92
C GLU A 378 -5.65 -8.10 -10.26
N ASN A 379 -5.59 -8.81 -9.13
CA ASN A 379 -4.31 -9.22 -8.54
C ASN A 379 -3.36 -8.05 -8.26
N ASN A 380 -3.86 -6.87 -7.88
CA ASN A 380 -3.03 -5.69 -7.57
C ASN A 380 -2.84 -5.49 -6.06
N TYR A 381 -1.80 -4.75 -5.69
CA TYR A 381 -1.48 -4.42 -4.30
C TYR A 381 -1.59 -2.91 -4.06
N PHE A 382 -2.41 -2.50 -3.09
CA PHE A 382 -2.65 -1.09 -2.75
C PHE A 382 -2.35 -0.85 -1.27
N HIS A 383 -1.48 0.11 -0.96
CA HIS A 383 -1.27 0.50 0.43
C HIS A 383 -0.82 1.95 0.66
N HIS A 384 -1.10 2.46 1.86
CA HIS A 384 -0.91 3.88 2.22
C HIS A 384 -1.63 4.80 1.25
N ILE A 385 -2.96 4.62 1.18
CA ILE A 385 -3.82 5.33 0.24
C ILE A 385 -4.59 6.44 0.94
N ASP A 386 -4.16 7.65 0.59
CA ASP A 386 -4.53 8.98 1.03
C ASP A 386 -4.37 9.29 2.53
N TRP A 387 -3.31 10.03 2.85
CA TRP A 387 -3.06 10.57 4.19
C TRP A 387 -3.76 11.92 4.44
N SER A 388 -4.32 12.54 3.41
CA SER A 388 -5.01 13.84 3.51
C SER A 388 -6.53 13.68 3.54
N VAL A 389 -7.04 12.67 2.82
CA VAL A 389 -8.46 12.37 2.57
C VAL A 389 -9.28 13.55 2.05
N SER A 390 -8.60 14.57 1.52
CA SER A 390 -9.18 15.86 1.19
C SER A 390 -9.56 15.95 -0.28
N ASP A 391 -10.73 16.53 -0.52
CA ASP A 391 -11.20 16.91 -1.85
C ASP A 391 -11.29 15.73 -2.84
N LEU A 392 -11.50 14.50 -2.33
CA LEU A 392 -11.71 13.30 -3.14
C LEU A 392 -12.99 13.39 -4.00
N GLU A 393 -13.03 12.63 -5.09
CA GLU A 393 -14.15 12.59 -6.01
C GLU A 393 -15.36 11.86 -5.38
N GLY A 394 -16.56 12.42 -5.61
CA GLY A 394 -17.83 11.79 -5.22
C GLY A 394 -18.00 11.53 -3.71
N LEU A 395 -17.91 10.26 -3.30
CA LEU A 395 -18.24 9.77 -1.95
C LEU A 395 -17.02 9.59 -1.03
N MET A 396 -15.85 10.14 -1.42
CA MET A 396 -14.61 10.08 -0.64
C MET A 396 -14.15 8.63 -0.41
N VAL A 397 -13.58 8.04 -1.47
CA VAL A 397 -13.15 6.63 -1.49
C VAL A 397 -11.68 6.48 -1.87
N SER A 398 -11.04 5.40 -1.45
CA SER A 398 -9.63 5.12 -1.82
C SER A 398 -9.47 4.68 -3.28
N ILE A 399 -10.50 4.04 -3.84
CA ILE A 399 -10.58 3.60 -5.24
C ILE A 399 -11.96 3.99 -5.77
N TYR A 400 -11.98 4.88 -6.76
CA TYR A 400 -13.20 5.45 -7.31
C TYR A 400 -13.50 4.87 -8.69
N CYS A 401 -14.62 4.17 -8.82
CA CYS A 401 -15.14 3.66 -10.08
C CYS A 401 -16.65 3.95 -10.21
N VAL A 402 -17.08 4.44 -11.38
CA VAL A 402 -18.50 4.74 -11.65
C VAL A 402 -19.07 4.08 -12.89
N GLY A 403 -18.22 3.51 -13.75
CA GLY A 403 -18.66 2.76 -14.92
C GLY A 403 -19.35 1.45 -14.57
N THR A 404 -19.83 0.75 -15.58
CA THR A 404 -20.66 -0.45 -15.52
C THR A 404 -19.85 -1.72 -15.76
N SER A 405 -20.19 -2.82 -15.09
CA SER A 405 -19.60 -4.15 -15.28
C SER A 405 -18.08 -4.22 -15.02
N ASN A 406 -17.56 -3.35 -14.16
CA ASN A 406 -16.15 -3.39 -13.76
C ASN A 406 -15.90 -4.53 -12.75
N ILE A 407 -14.69 -5.10 -12.79
CA ILE A 407 -14.29 -6.26 -11.98
C ILE A 407 -13.10 -5.88 -11.10
N PHE A 408 -13.23 -6.13 -9.80
CA PHE A 408 -12.17 -6.01 -8.80
C PHE A 408 -11.92 -7.38 -8.19
N ASP A 409 -10.86 -8.04 -8.63
CA ASP A 409 -10.61 -9.45 -8.33
C ASP A 409 -9.21 -9.68 -7.72
N ASN A 410 -9.09 -10.53 -6.70
CA ASN A 410 -7.79 -10.93 -6.12
C ASN A 410 -6.87 -9.78 -5.65
N ASN A 411 -7.39 -8.58 -5.37
CA ASN A 411 -6.55 -7.46 -4.92
C ASN A 411 -6.25 -7.55 -3.42
N SER A 412 -5.08 -7.05 -3.01
CA SER A 412 -4.75 -6.81 -1.60
C SER A 412 -4.74 -5.32 -1.32
N ILE A 413 -5.54 -4.86 -0.36
CA ILE A 413 -5.71 -3.44 -0.04
C ILE A 413 -5.54 -3.25 1.47
N HIS A 414 -4.64 -2.37 1.90
CA HIS A 414 -4.56 -2.02 3.31
C HIS A 414 -3.99 -0.63 3.58
N THR A 415 -4.19 -0.13 4.80
CA THR A 415 -3.74 1.20 5.23
C THR A 415 -4.29 2.28 4.30
N THR A 416 -5.60 2.52 4.40
CA THR A 416 -6.26 3.57 3.60
C THR A 416 -6.96 4.58 4.50
N GLY A 417 -6.85 5.87 4.19
CA GLY A 417 -7.43 6.94 5.00
C GLY A 417 -8.91 7.17 4.75
N ALA A 418 -9.34 7.10 3.48
CA ALA A 418 -10.68 7.52 3.07
C ALA A 418 -11.80 6.68 3.71
N SER A 419 -12.95 7.32 3.91
CA SER A 419 -14.13 6.80 4.61
C SER A 419 -14.53 5.40 4.12
N ALA A 420 -14.59 5.23 2.79
CA ALA A 420 -14.83 3.97 2.13
C ALA A 420 -13.62 3.55 1.28
N THR A 421 -13.43 2.25 1.09
CA THR A 421 -12.25 1.73 0.38
C THR A 421 -12.49 1.67 -1.12
N VAL A 422 -13.54 0.98 -1.56
CA VAL A 422 -13.82 0.77 -2.99
C VAL A 422 -15.28 1.12 -3.30
N LEU A 423 -15.46 2.04 -4.26
CA LEU A 423 -16.70 2.22 -5.00
C LEU A 423 -16.50 1.55 -6.38
N PRO A 424 -17.03 0.34 -6.61
CA PRO A 424 -16.66 -0.44 -7.79
C PRO A 424 -17.53 -0.17 -9.04
N GLY A 425 -18.43 0.81 -9.00
CA GLY A 425 -19.32 1.15 -10.10
C GLY A 425 -20.59 0.29 -10.16
N ARG A 426 -21.31 0.35 -11.29
CA ARG A 426 -22.60 -0.32 -11.49
C ARG A 426 -22.39 -1.75 -11.95
N GLN A 427 -23.28 -2.68 -11.55
CA GLN A 427 -23.21 -4.08 -11.98
C GLN A 427 -21.82 -4.73 -11.77
N SER A 428 -21.10 -4.27 -10.74
CA SER A 428 -19.70 -4.60 -10.52
C SER A 428 -19.53 -6.01 -9.94
N ILE A 429 -18.36 -6.60 -10.17
CA ILE A 429 -17.93 -7.79 -9.43
C ILE A 429 -16.81 -7.37 -8.48
N PHE A 430 -16.98 -7.66 -7.19
CA PHE A 430 -15.96 -7.47 -6.15
C PHE A 430 -15.67 -8.83 -5.52
N SER A 431 -14.56 -9.46 -5.90
CA SER A 431 -14.28 -10.85 -5.58
C SER A 431 -12.85 -11.18 -5.16
N TYR A 432 -12.68 -12.17 -4.28
CA TYR A 432 -11.38 -12.69 -3.85
C TYR A 432 -10.40 -11.62 -3.32
N ASN A 433 -10.89 -10.44 -2.91
CA ASN A 433 -10.05 -9.37 -2.40
C ASN A 433 -9.73 -9.60 -0.92
N LYS A 434 -8.50 -9.26 -0.51
CA LYS A 434 -8.04 -9.25 0.88
C LYS A 434 -7.89 -7.81 1.34
N VAL A 435 -8.66 -7.39 2.36
CA VAL A 435 -8.69 -5.99 2.80
C VAL A 435 -8.55 -5.86 4.31
N THR A 436 -7.69 -4.95 4.78
CA THR A 436 -7.48 -4.70 6.21
C THR A 436 -7.04 -3.26 6.49
N ASN A 437 -7.17 -2.77 7.72
CA ASN A 437 -6.64 -1.48 8.16
C ASN A 437 -7.10 -0.29 7.29
N THR A 438 -8.41 -0.08 7.14
CA THR A 438 -8.98 0.94 6.25
C THR A 438 -9.87 1.94 6.98
N GLY A 439 -10.08 3.11 6.38
CA GLY A 439 -10.96 4.14 6.92
C GLY A 439 -10.37 4.95 8.06
N LEU A 440 -9.04 5.10 8.09
CA LEU A 440 -8.28 5.60 9.24
C LEU A 440 -8.46 7.10 9.52
N LEU A 441 -8.93 7.88 8.54
CA LEU A 441 -8.89 9.35 8.60
C LEU A 441 -10.26 10.01 8.39
N GLN A 442 -11.33 9.24 8.19
CA GLN A 442 -12.71 9.75 8.09
C GLN A 442 -13.67 8.81 8.81
N SER A 443 -14.84 9.28 9.25
CA SER A 443 -15.66 8.51 10.19
C SER A 443 -16.56 7.41 9.59
N ASP A 444 -17.43 7.78 8.64
CA ASP A 444 -18.44 6.87 8.05
C ASP A 444 -17.75 5.95 7.00
N GLY A 445 -18.45 4.95 6.46
CA GLY A 445 -17.97 4.20 5.29
C GLY A 445 -17.89 2.69 5.47
N ALA A 446 -17.42 2.05 4.39
CA ALA A 446 -17.29 0.61 4.27
C ALA A 446 -16.18 0.22 3.29
N VAL A 447 -15.66 -1.00 3.38
CA VAL A 447 -14.69 -1.51 2.39
C VAL A 447 -15.33 -1.61 1.02
N PHE A 448 -16.41 -2.38 0.88
CA PHE A 448 -17.29 -2.29 -0.30
C PHE A 448 -18.38 -1.26 -0.04
N GLN A 449 -18.46 -0.23 -0.88
CA GLN A 449 -19.42 0.86 -0.77
C GLN A 449 -20.41 0.86 -1.96
N GLY A 450 -21.53 0.15 -1.83
CA GLY A 450 -22.59 0.17 -2.84
C GLY A 450 -23.67 1.20 -2.49
N THR A 451 -23.61 2.43 -3.00
CA THR A 451 -24.72 3.39 -2.84
C THR A 451 -25.84 3.13 -3.84
N LYS A 452 -26.98 3.83 -3.72
CA LYS A 452 -28.23 3.63 -4.49
C LYS A 452 -28.04 3.13 -5.94
N ASN A 453 -27.19 3.80 -6.72
CA ASN A 453 -27.00 3.49 -8.14
C ASN A 453 -26.07 2.30 -8.41
N TYR A 454 -25.32 1.84 -7.40
CA TYR A 454 -24.26 0.85 -7.51
C TYR A 454 -24.58 -0.48 -6.79
N VAL A 455 -25.77 -0.60 -6.19
CA VAL A 455 -26.27 -1.88 -5.65
C VAL A 455 -26.85 -2.76 -6.75
N GLU A 456 -27.53 -2.17 -7.73
CA GLU A 456 -28.22 -2.94 -8.76
C GLU A 456 -27.22 -3.73 -9.62
N GLY A 457 -27.39 -5.04 -9.59
CA GLY A 457 -26.55 -5.98 -10.33
C GLY A 457 -25.15 -6.19 -9.76
N SER A 458 -24.79 -5.59 -8.61
CA SER A 458 -23.49 -5.84 -8.00
C SER A 458 -23.40 -7.26 -7.44
N VAL A 459 -22.24 -7.90 -7.58
CA VAL A 459 -21.94 -9.21 -7.02
C VAL A 459 -20.69 -9.10 -6.14
N VAL A 460 -20.85 -9.35 -4.85
CA VAL A 460 -19.80 -9.19 -3.83
C VAL A 460 -19.53 -10.55 -3.20
N HIS A 461 -18.41 -11.19 -3.51
CA HIS A 461 -18.18 -12.55 -3.03
C HIS A 461 -16.75 -12.99 -2.75
N HIS A 462 -16.59 -13.99 -1.88
CA HIS A 462 -15.28 -14.61 -1.62
C HIS A 462 -14.22 -13.61 -1.17
N ASN A 463 -14.61 -12.48 -0.58
CA ASN A 463 -13.68 -11.48 -0.07
C ASN A 463 -13.35 -11.78 1.40
N TYR A 464 -12.14 -11.40 1.81
CA TYR A 464 -11.69 -11.53 3.18
C TYR A 464 -11.31 -10.16 3.75
N VAL A 465 -12.15 -9.64 4.64
CA VAL A 465 -11.99 -8.32 5.25
C VAL A 465 -11.76 -8.47 6.75
N TYR A 466 -10.67 -7.91 7.29
CA TYR A 466 -10.40 -8.03 8.72
C TYR A 466 -9.68 -6.82 9.30
N ASP A 467 -9.79 -6.61 10.61
CA ASP A 467 -9.12 -5.54 11.35
C ASP A 467 -9.30 -4.15 10.67
N THR A 468 -10.55 -3.75 10.47
CA THR A 468 -10.92 -2.44 9.93
C THR A 468 -11.97 -1.77 10.80
N GLU A 469 -11.87 -0.45 10.98
CA GLU A 469 -12.80 0.33 11.80
C GLU A 469 -14.15 0.59 11.10
N LYS A 470 -14.28 0.14 9.85
CA LYS A 470 -15.43 0.37 8.96
C LYS A 470 -16.28 -0.87 8.77
N TYR A 471 -17.45 -0.70 8.16
CA TYR A 471 -18.23 -1.86 7.71
C TYR A 471 -17.43 -2.62 6.66
N ALA A 472 -17.45 -3.95 6.70
CA ALA A 472 -16.80 -4.72 5.65
C ALA A 472 -17.54 -4.53 4.32
N PHE A 473 -18.87 -4.65 4.34
CA PHE A 473 -19.67 -4.51 3.13
C PHE A 473 -20.95 -3.75 3.42
N ARG A 474 -21.27 -2.79 2.55
CA ARG A 474 -22.44 -1.94 2.70
C ARG A 474 -23.21 -1.77 1.40
N TYR A 475 -24.52 -2.02 1.47
CA TYR A 475 -25.49 -1.41 0.57
C TYR A 475 -26.12 -0.22 1.25
N ASP A 476 -26.03 0.93 0.61
CA ASP A 476 -26.26 2.22 1.23
C ASP A 476 -27.39 3.01 0.56
N ALA A 477 -28.01 3.86 1.35
CA ALA A 477 -29.09 4.76 0.94
C ALA A 477 -28.68 6.20 1.24
N PRO A 478 -29.19 7.19 0.49
CA PRO A 478 -29.14 8.59 0.90
C PRO A 478 -29.63 8.75 2.35
N GLY A 479 -29.00 9.62 3.13
CA GLY A 479 -29.28 9.76 4.55
C GLY A 479 -30.76 10.07 4.83
N GLY A 480 -31.38 9.30 5.73
CA GLY A 480 -32.76 9.50 6.20
C GLY A 480 -33.83 8.65 5.54
N ASP A 481 -33.55 7.95 4.43
CA ASP A 481 -34.53 7.10 3.76
C ASP A 481 -33.92 5.78 3.27
N ALA A 482 -34.09 4.72 4.06
CA ALA A 482 -33.58 3.39 3.70
C ALA A 482 -34.33 2.75 2.51
N SER A 483 -35.51 3.25 2.14
CA SER A 483 -36.25 2.79 0.96
C SER A 483 -35.60 3.24 -0.35
N GLU A 484 -34.78 4.30 -0.30
CA GLU A 484 -34.03 4.81 -1.43
C GLU A 484 -32.72 4.07 -1.71
N ALA A 485 -32.33 3.10 -0.88
CA ALA A 485 -31.20 2.25 -1.25
C ALA A 485 -31.52 1.44 -2.51
N GLY A 486 -30.47 1.11 -3.26
CA GLY A 486 -30.62 0.31 -4.48
C GLY A 486 -31.10 -1.11 -4.16
N SER A 487 -31.54 -1.83 -5.18
CA SER A 487 -32.10 -3.19 -5.05
C SER A 487 -31.35 -4.16 -5.96
N TYR A 488 -31.55 -5.47 -5.77
CA TYR A 488 -31.04 -6.51 -6.67
C TYR A 488 -29.51 -6.73 -6.65
N GLY A 489 -28.86 -6.41 -5.52
CA GLY A 489 -27.48 -6.75 -5.25
C GLY A 489 -27.33 -8.15 -4.62
N ILE A 490 -26.19 -8.79 -4.86
CA ILE A 490 -25.84 -10.12 -4.37
C ILE A 490 -24.57 -10.03 -3.52
N MET A 491 -24.62 -10.58 -2.30
CA MET A 491 -23.47 -10.63 -1.39
C MET A 491 -23.36 -12.02 -0.75
N HIS A 492 -22.33 -12.78 -1.14
CA HIS A 492 -22.17 -14.14 -0.66
C HIS A 492 -20.73 -14.62 -0.46
N HIS A 493 -20.53 -15.65 0.37
CA HIS A 493 -19.22 -16.28 0.55
C HIS A 493 -18.13 -15.31 1.07
N ASN A 494 -18.51 -14.22 1.75
CA ASN A 494 -17.54 -13.27 2.29
C ASN A 494 -17.22 -13.57 3.76
N ILE A 495 -15.98 -13.26 4.16
CA ILE A 495 -15.54 -13.29 5.54
C ILE A 495 -15.30 -11.87 6.03
N ALA A 496 -15.87 -11.54 7.19
CA ALA A 496 -15.49 -10.34 7.93
C ALA A 496 -15.22 -10.65 9.40
N ASP A 497 -14.07 -10.18 9.91
CA ASP A 497 -13.63 -10.42 11.28
C ASP A 497 -13.00 -9.14 11.88
N ASN A 498 -13.45 -8.74 13.08
CA ASN A 498 -12.98 -7.51 13.72
C ASN A 498 -13.23 -6.27 12.82
N THR A 499 -14.50 -6.13 12.41
CA THR A 499 -15.01 -5.02 11.56
C THR A 499 -16.31 -4.47 12.13
N ASN A 500 -16.96 -3.48 11.50
CA ASN A 500 -18.35 -3.13 11.85
C ASN A 500 -19.41 -4.08 11.25
N GLY A 501 -19.01 -5.14 10.54
CA GLY A 501 -19.91 -6.15 9.98
C GLY A 501 -20.53 -5.76 8.64
N LEU A 502 -21.76 -6.22 8.39
CA LEU A 502 -22.54 -5.95 7.18
C LEU A 502 -23.66 -4.93 7.46
N MET A 503 -23.79 -3.95 6.58
CA MET A 503 -24.91 -3.01 6.57
C MET A 503 -25.68 -3.13 5.26
N ILE A 504 -26.83 -3.79 5.30
CA ILE A 504 -27.67 -4.04 4.12
C ILE A 504 -28.91 -3.14 4.18
N LYS A 505 -29.01 -2.21 3.22
CA LYS A 505 -30.19 -1.38 2.98
C LYS A 505 -30.82 -1.73 1.62
N GLY A 506 -32.00 -1.17 1.35
CA GLY A 506 -32.69 -1.35 0.07
C GLY A 506 -33.61 -2.56 0.08
N ASN A 507 -33.95 -3.11 -1.09
CA ASN A 507 -34.92 -4.21 -1.20
C ASN A 507 -34.40 -5.28 -2.16
N ASN A 508 -35.02 -6.46 -2.16
CA ASN A 508 -34.72 -7.53 -3.11
C ASN A 508 -33.22 -7.88 -3.17
N GLN A 509 -32.53 -7.92 -2.02
CA GLN A 509 -31.13 -8.33 -1.99
C GLN A 509 -31.02 -9.85 -1.85
N ILE A 510 -29.85 -10.42 -2.16
CA ILE A 510 -29.49 -11.79 -1.76
C ILE A 510 -28.24 -11.73 -0.90
N ILE A 511 -28.39 -12.09 0.38
CA ILE A 511 -27.32 -12.09 1.39
C ILE A 511 -27.17 -13.51 1.92
N ALA A 512 -26.14 -14.23 1.49
CA ALA A 512 -26.05 -15.66 1.79
C ALA A 512 -24.62 -16.18 1.98
N HIS A 513 -24.42 -17.26 2.73
CA HIS A 513 -23.09 -17.87 2.88
C HIS A 513 -22.00 -16.90 3.37
N ASN A 514 -22.28 -15.92 4.23
CA ASN A 514 -21.24 -15.04 4.77
C ASN A 514 -20.84 -15.49 6.19
N THR A 515 -19.56 -15.39 6.54
CA THR A 515 -19.05 -15.60 7.91
C THR A 515 -18.64 -14.26 8.52
N ILE A 516 -19.45 -13.73 9.43
CA ILE A 516 -19.26 -12.40 10.02
C ILE A 516 -19.19 -12.52 11.53
N ILE A 517 -18.01 -12.25 12.10
CA ILE A 517 -17.73 -12.47 13.53
C ILE A 517 -16.93 -11.31 14.13
N ASN A 518 -16.90 -11.24 15.45
CA ASN A 518 -16.11 -10.25 16.20
C ASN A 518 -16.40 -8.80 15.83
N THR A 519 -17.66 -8.44 15.60
CA THR A 519 -17.95 -7.04 15.26
C THR A 519 -17.63 -6.06 16.38
N GLN A 520 -17.04 -4.92 15.97
CA GLN A 520 -16.60 -3.87 16.87
C GLN A 520 -17.78 -3.05 17.43
N ASN A 521 -17.52 -2.30 18.50
CA ASN A 521 -18.46 -1.32 19.06
C ASN A 521 -19.82 -1.89 19.48
N ASN A 522 -19.86 -3.18 19.83
CA ASN A 522 -21.08 -3.92 20.16
C ASN A 522 -22.19 -3.78 19.10
N LYS A 523 -21.79 -3.65 17.82
CA LYS A 523 -22.72 -3.66 16.71
C LYS A 523 -23.26 -5.08 16.48
N ASN A 524 -24.25 -5.18 15.60
CA ASN A 524 -24.67 -6.46 15.04
C ASN A 524 -23.68 -6.87 13.95
N ASP A 525 -23.46 -8.18 13.81
CA ASP A 525 -22.61 -8.74 12.77
C ASP A 525 -23.21 -8.51 11.38
N ILE A 526 -24.51 -8.76 11.25
CA ILE A 526 -25.26 -8.48 10.03
C ILE A 526 -26.45 -7.62 10.40
N VAL A 527 -26.61 -6.49 9.70
CA VAL A 527 -27.80 -5.66 9.82
C VAL A 527 -28.56 -5.67 8.50
N ILE A 528 -29.79 -6.19 8.55
CA ILE A 528 -30.78 -6.07 7.46
C ILE A 528 -31.73 -4.92 7.83
N LEU A 529 -31.36 -3.71 7.42
CA LEU A 529 -32.01 -2.50 7.91
C LEU A 529 -33.46 -2.39 7.45
N SER A 530 -34.41 -2.44 8.37
CA SER A 530 -35.84 -2.62 8.05
C SER A 530 -36.69 -1.38 8.33
N GLU A 531 -36.04 -0.27 8.67
CA GLU A 531 -36.64 1.05 8.88
C GLU A 531 -37.19 1.62 7.57
N GLY A 532 -38.21 2.47 7.63
CA GLY A 532 -38.75 3.13 6.43
C GLY A 532 -39.43 2.19 5.44
N CYS A 533 -40.00 1.08 5.94
CA CYS A 533 -40.61 0.03 5.10
C CYS A 533 -39.64 -0.61 4.08
N SER A 534 -38.35 -0.71 4.42
CA SER A 534 -37.30 -1.26 3.55
C SER A 534 -36.93 -2.71 3.86
N ASN A 535 -36.00 -3.27 3.09
CA ASN A 535 -35.57 -4.68 3.09
C ASN A 535 -36.70 -5.70 2.88
N THR A 536 -37.74 -5.27 2.17
CA THR A 536 -38.75 -6.18 1.65
C THR A 536 -38.14 -7.11 0.59
N ASN A 537 -38.52 -8.38 0.61
CA ASN A 537 -38.16 -9.39 -0.39
C ASN A 537 -36.67 -9.75 -0.44
N THR A 538 -35.88 -9.38 0.57
CA THR A 538 -34.47 -9.77 0.69
C THR A 538 -34.35 -11.23 1.11
N TRP A 539 -33.51 -11.99 0.39
CA TRP A 539 -33.14 -13.35 0.76
C TRP A 539 -31.98 -13.32 1.75
N LEU A 540 -32.13 -14.00 2.87
CA LEU A 540 -31.10 -14.15 3.90
C LEU A 540 -31.01 -15.63 4.30
N PHE A 541 -29.90 -16.30 4.01
CA PHE A 541 -29.72 -17.72 4.35
C PHE A 541 -28.25 -18.16 4.44
N ASN A 542 -28.01 -19.19 5.24
CA ASN A 542 -26.73 -19.86 5.41
C ASN A 542 -25.56 -18.92 5.81
N ASN A 543 -25.87 -17.82 6.49
CA ASN A 543 -24.86 -16.92 7.03
C ASN A 543 -24.52 -17.35 8.46
N LEU A 544 -23.24 -17.32 8.81
CA LEU A 544 -22.70 -17.54 10.15
C LEU A 544 -22.42 -16.20 10.82
N ALA A 545 -23.18 -15.88 11.87
CA ALA A 545 -23.04 -14.65 12.65
C ALA A 545 -23.52 -14.84 14.09
N GLU A 546 -23.04 -14.04 15.06
CA GLU A 546 -23.56 -14.07 16.43
C GLU A 546 -24.87 -13.27 16.52
N LYS A 547 -24.87 -12.05 15.99
CA LYS A 547 -25.97 -11.09 16.10
C LYS A 547 -26.43 -10.62 14.72
N ILE A 548 -27.67 -10.95 14.34
CA ILE A 548 -28.31 -10.36 13.15
C ILE A 548 -29.52 -9.53 13.57
N GLY A 549 -29.50 -8.26 13.18
CA GLY A 549 -30.49 -7.27 13.59
C GLY A 549 -31.23 -6.64 12.42
N ALA A 550 -32.47 -6.21 12.68
CA ALA A 550 -33.26 -5.40 11.76
C ALA A 550 -32.98 -3.88 11.86
N HIS A 551 -32.20 -3.47 12.86
CA HIS A 551 -31.88 -2.08 13.20
C HIS A 551 -30.41 -1.97 13.67
N ARG A 552 -29.84 -0.76 13.62
CA ARG A 552 -28.46 -0.45 14.00
C ARG A 552 -28.16 -0.61 15.50
N SER A 553 -29.01 -0.05 16.36
CA SER A 553 -28.78 0.03 17.82
C SER A 553 -30.01 -0.13 18.73
N ALA A 554 -31.23 -0.25 18.20
CA ALA A 554 -32.45 -0.31 18.99
C ALA A 554 -32.57 -1.66 19.72
N THR A 555 -32.83 -1.61 21.03
CA THR A 555 -33.00 -2.78 21.90
C THR A 555 -34.47 -3.12 22.18
N SER A 556 -35.39 -2.20 21.89
CA SER A 556 -36.84 -2.31 22.13
C SER A 556 -37.61 -2.65 20.85
N PHE A 557 -37.29 -3.79 20.23
CA PHE A 557 -38.09 -4.33 19.12
C PHE A 557 -39.12 -5.35 19.66
N SER A 558 -40.13 -4.87 20.40
CA SER A 558 -41.16 -5.74 20.99
C SER A 558 -42.35 -5.88 20.04
N LEU A 559 -42.24 -6.80 19.08
CA LEU A 559 -43.38 -7.31 18.33
C LEU A 559 -43.86 -8.60 19.00
N SER A 560 -45.15 -8.89 18.90
CA SER A 560 -45.81 -9.97 19.67
C SER A 560 -45.36 -11.40 19.35
N ALA A 561 -44.40 -11.60 18.43
CA ALA A 561 -43.81 -12.89 18.11
C ALA A 561 -42.35 -12.73 17.62
N ASN A 562 -41.49 -13.69 17.99
CA ASN A 562 -40.03 -13.61 18.00
C ASN A 562 -39.33 -13.59 16.63
N SER A 563 -39.44 -12.50 15.85
CA SER A 563 -38.40 -12.17 14.85
C SER A 563 -38.60 -10.74 14.30
N PRO A 564 -37.68 -9.80 14.58
CA PRO A 564 -37.83 -8.40 14.18
C PRO A 564 -37.55 -8.13 12.70
N MET A 565 -37.24 -9.13 11.87
CA MET A 565 -36.86 -8.93 10.46
C MET A 565 -38.05 -9.11 9.50
N PRO A 566 -38.26 -8.19 8.53
CA PRO A 566 -39.39 -8.21 7.64
C PRO A 566 -39.15 -9.16 6.45
N ILE A 567 -39.09 -10.46 6.74
CA ILE A 567 -38.79 -11.49 5.74
C ILE A 567 -40.06 -12.24 5.44
N ALA A 568 -40.36 -12.41 4.15
CA ALA A 568 -41.60 -13.04 3.71
C ALA A 568 -41.76 -14.44 4.29
N GLY A 569 -42.92 -14.74 4.89
CA GLY A 569 -43.20 -16.07 5.46
C GLY A 569 -42.55 -16.35 6.83
N ASN A 570 -42.02 -15.31 7.49
CA ASN A 570 -41.52 -15.37 8.86
C ASN A 570 -42.67 -15.64 9.87
N VAL A 571 -42.50 -16.65 10.74
CA VAL A 571 -43.43 -16.91 11.84
C VAL A 571 -43.23 -15.86 12.93
N GLY A 572 -43.94 -14.74 12.82
CA GLY A 572 -43.99 -13.70 13.85
C GLY A 572 -43.40 -12.35 13.47
N GLY A 573 -42.75 -12.22 12.31
CA GLY A 573 -42.31 -10.93 11.77
C GLY A 573 -43.25 -10.35 10.70
N SER A 574 -42.89 -9.16 10.22
CA SER A 574 -43.60 -8.44 9.14
C SER A 574 -43.18 -8.93 7.74
N ASP A 575 -43.99 -8.69 6.70
CA ASP A 575 -43.56 -8.83 5.31
C ASP A 575 -43.15 -7.47 4.68
N TYR A 576 -43.30 -6.36 5.44
CA TYR A 576 -43.39 -5.00 4.89
C TYR A 576 -42.50 -3.96 5.59
N GLY A 577 -41.53 -4.38 6.41
CA GLY A 577 -40.67 -3.48 7.18
C GLY A 577 -41.40 -2.77 8.33
N TYR A 578 -40.75 -1.75 8.89
CA TYR A 578 -41.22 -1.05 10.08
C TYR A 578 -41.04 0.47 10.00
N LEU A 579 -41.86 1.17 10.76
CA LEU A 579 -41.77 2.60 11.03
C LEU A 579 -41.74 2.85 12.53
N LYS A 580 -40.97 3.85 12.94
CA LYS A 580 -41.04 4.42 14.28
C LYS A 580 -42.21 5.40 14.26
N ASP A 581 -43.26 5.10 15.02
CA ASP A 581 -44.43 5.96 15.13
C ASP A 581 -44.27 6.85 16.37
N ASP A 582 -44.48 8.14 16.16
CA ASP A 582 -44.55 9.13 17.24
C ASP A 582 -45.90 8.93 17.94
N ASN A 583 -45.86 8.66 19.24
CA ASN A 583 -47.07 8.48 20.05
C ASN A 583 -47.87 9.79 20.22
N GLY A 584 -47.35 10.91 19.69
CA GLY A 584 -48.00 12.20 19.55
C GLY A 584 -48.17 12.93 20.88
N THR A 585 -47.42 12.52 21.91
CA THR A 585 -47.57 12.95 23.29
C THR A 585 -46.57 14.03 23.72
N ASP A 586 -45.40 14.12 23.09
CA ASP A 586 -44.41 15.18 23.22
C ASP A 586 -43.38 15.14 22.05
N ASN A 587 -42.27 15.87 22.14
CA ASN A 587 -41.16 15.79 21.18
C ASN A 587 -40.05 14.84 21.69
N ASN A 588 -40.39 13.85 22.51
CA ASN A 588 -39.42 12.96 23.13
C ASN A 588 -39.47 11.56 22.49
N ASP A 589 -38.46 11.26 21.67
CA ASP A 589 -38.25 9.98 20.99
C ASP A 589 -38.22 8.72 21.89
N ASP A 590 -38.22 8.88 23.22
CA ASP A 590 -38.18 7.81 24.22
C ASP A 590 -39.53 7.06 24.38
N ASP A 591 -40.66 7.67 24.02
CA ASP A 591 -41.99 7.03 24.09
C ASP A 591 -42.52 6.51 22.73
N ASP A 592 -41.77 6.78 21.66
CA ASP A 592 -41.98 6.24 20.33
C ASP A 592 -41.96 4.70 20.32
N PHE A 593 -42.79 4.11 19.45
CA PHE A 593 -42.84 2.66 19.29
C PHE A 593 -42.67 2.24 17.84
N TRP A 594 -42.02 1.09 17.64
CA TRP A 594 -41.92 0.48 16.32
C TRP A 594 -43.23 -0.23 15.96
N ARG A 595 -43.78 0.08 14.78
CA ARG A 595 -44.92 -0.62 14.21
C ARG A 595 -44.62 -1.16 12.82
N VAL A 596 -45.37 -2.20 12.45
CA VAL A 596 -45.38 -2.74 11.08
C VAL A 596 -45.89 -1.69 10.10
N CYS A 597 -45.29 -1.62 8.92
CA CYS A 597 -45.81 -0.78 7.83
C CYS A 597 -47.19 -1.25 7.34
N ILE A 598 -48.07 -0.29 7.06
CA ILE A 598 -49.44 -0.49 6.58
C ILE A 598 -49.65 0.23 5.24
N SER A 599 -50.73 -0.10 4.54
CA SER A 599 -51.01 0.36 3.18
C SER A 599 -51.17 1.88 3.00
N THR A 600 -51.27 2.65 4.08
CA THR A 600 -51.33 4.11 4.07
C THR A 600 -49.98 4.78 4.26
N ASP A 601 -48.93 4.03 4.57
CA ASP A 601 -47.59 4.58 4.80
C ASP A 601 -46.91 4.96 3.46
N ALA A 602 -46.12 6.03 3.49
CA ALA A 602 -45.55 6.67 2.29
C ALA A 602 -44.66 5.75 1.43
N TYR A 603 -44.07 4.72 2.04
CA TYR A 603 -43.12 3.79 1.40
C TYR A 603 -43.62 2.35 1.44
N TYR A 604 -44.91 2.15 1.70
CA TYR A 604 -45.49 0.81 1.72
C TYR A 604 -45.45 0.18 0.33
N ASN A 605 -44.77 -0.96 0.22
CA ASN A 605 -44.83 -1.80 -0.97
C ASN A 605 -45.98 -2.81 -0.83
N ALA A 606 -47.01 -2.70 -1.67
CA ALA A 606 -48.18 -3.60 -1.62
C ALA A 606 -47.92 -5.05 -2.04
N THR A 607 -46.71 -5.37 -2.48
CA THR A 607 -46.32 -6.74 -2.85
C THR A 607 -45.49 -7.33 -1.70
N ALA A 608 -46.09 -8.18 -0.87
CA ALA A 608 -45.33 -9.04 0.04
C ALA A 608 -44.31 -9.85 -0.76
N GLY A 609 -43.12 -10.03 -0.19
CA GLY A 609 -42.04 -10.74 -0.86
C GLY A 609 -42.31 -12.20 -1.11
N VAL A 610 -41.56 -12.72 -2.08
CA VAL A 610 -41.36 -14.17 -2.25
C VAL A 610 -40.00 -14.63 -1.72
N GLY A 611 -39.21 -13.72 -1.16
CA GLY A 611 -37.92 -14.04 -0.55
C GLY A 611 -38.10 -14.64 0.84
N SER A 612 -37.72 -15.90 1.03
CA SER A 612 -37.73 -16.52 2.36
C SER A 612 -36.65 -17.58 2.50
N SER A 613 -35.89 -17.52 3.60
CA SER A 613 -35.15 -18.66 4.14
C SER A 613 -34.62 -18.38 5.56
N GLN A 614 -35.52 -18.01 6.49
CA GLN A 614 -35.14 -17.88 7.91
C GLN A 614 -34.72 -19.21 8.55
N ASN A 615 -35.12 -20.33 7.96
CA ASN A 615 -34.73 -21.66 8.43
C ASN A 615 -33.20 -21.86 8.47
N ASN A 616 -32.44 -20.99 7.78
CA ASN A 616 -31.01 -21.16 7.54
C ASN A 616 -30.16 -19.99 8.04
N ILE A 617 -30.70 -19.11 8.88
CA ILE A 617 -29.90 -18.02 9.48
C ILE A 617 -29.17 -18.47 10.75
N ASP A 618 -27.87 -18.77 10.68
CA ASP A 618 -27.09 -19.26 11.83
C ASP A 618 -26.76 -18.10 12.77
N GLN A 619 -27.51 -18.06 13.88
CA GLN A 619 -27.35 -17.11 14.98
C GLN A 619 -27.41 -17.83 16.31
N ILE A 620 -26.86 -17.18 17.34
CA ILE A 620 -26.90 -17.67 18.72
C ILE A 620 -28.34 -17.90 19.21
N ASP A 621 -29.33 -17.16 18.70
CA ASP A 621 -30.72 -17.20 19.17
C ASP A 621 -31.66 -18.15 18.40
N VAL A 622 -31.12 -19.03 17.55
CA VAL A 622 -31.92 -19.99 16.74
C VAL A 622 -31.41 -21.43 16.90
N SER A 623 -32.29 -22.37 17.28
CA SER A 623 -31.95 -23.79 17.36
C SER A 623 -32.10 -24.50 16.01
N ARG A 624 -31.07 -25.22 15.57
CA ARG A 624 -31.04 -26.06 14.36
C ARG A 624 -30.21 -27.33 14.55
N THR A 625 -30.12 -28.15 13.50
CA THR A 625 -29.22 -29.32 13.52
C THR A 625 -27.77 -28.83 13.51
N GLY A 626 -27.01 -29.17 14.56
CA GLY A 626 -25.60 -28.77 14.68
C GLY A 626 -25.35 -27.45 15.42
N ILE A 627 -26.37 -26.60 15.61
CA ILE A 627 -26.28 -25.35 16.40
C ILE A 627 -27.44 -25.30 17.38
N THR A 628 -27.14 -25.26 18.67
CA THR A 628 -28.14 -25.09 19.72
C THR A 628 -28.35 -23.62 20.04
N LEU A 629 -29.50 -23.29 20.62
CA LEU A 629 -29.72 -21.97 21.23
C LEU A 629 -28.56 -21.64 22.20
N ASN A 630 -28.06 -20.41 22.13
CA ASN A 630 -26.92 -19.89 22.86
C ASN A 630 -25.56 -20.54 22.53
N ALA A 631 -25.42 -21.16 21.35
CA ALA A 631 -24.14 -21.68 20.90
C ALA A 631 -23.16 -20.56 20.51
N ASP A 632 -21.90 -20.75 20.88
CA ASP A 632 -20.77 -19.97 20.39
C ASP A 632 -20.49 -20.35 18.94
N VAL A 633 -20.73 -19.41 18.02
CA VAL A 633 -20.59 -19.64 16.57
C VAL A 633 -19.13 -19.79 16.13
N GLU A 634 -18.16 -19.25 16.89
CA GLU A 634 -16.74 -19.41 16.59
C GLU A 634 -16.30 -20.87 16.78
N SER A 635 -16.92 -21.59 17.72
CA SER A 635 -16.65 -23.01 17.96
C SER A 635 -17.05 -23.93 16.80
N LEU A 636 -17.86 -23.43 15.86
CA LEU A 636 -18.35 -24.16 14.69
C LEU A 636 -17.35 -24.14 13.52
N ILE A 637 -16.32 -23.30 13.61
CA ILE A 637 -15.27 -23.13 12.61
C ILE A 637 -13.88 -23.34 13.24
N ASN A 638 -12.84 -23.46 12.44
CA ASN A 638 -11.45 -23.66 12.88
C ASN A 638 -10.84 -22.38 13.52
N TYR A 639 -11.67 -21.54 14.12
CA TYR A 639 -11.30 -20.21 14.54
C TYR A 639 -10.24 -20.25 15.62
N SER A 640 -9.37 -19.23 15.58
CA SER A 640 -8.38 -19.01 16.61
C SER A 640 -8.30 -17.52 16.89
N SER A 641 -8.33 -17.14 18.16
CA SER A 641 -8.08 -15.78 18.62
C SER A 641 -6.61 -15.33 18.44
N SER A 642 -5.79 -16.13 17.74
CA SER A 642 -4.47 -15.72 17.31
C SER A 642 -4.54 -14.45 16.46
N THR A 643 -3.50 -13.63 16.50
CA THR A 643 -3.33 -12.49 15.60
C THR A 643 -3.13 -12.91 14.14
N GLU A 644 -2.91 -14.21 13.86
CA GLU A 644 -2.78 -14.74 12.51
C GLU A 644 -4.16 -14.95 11.88
N LYS A 645 -4.58 -13.96 11.09
CA LYS A 645 -5.83 -13.94 10.33
C LYS A 645 -5.62 -14.59 8.95
N ILE A 646 -5.98 -15.87 8.82
CA ILE A 646 -5.90 -16.66 7.56
C ILE A 646 -7.21 -17.40 7.27
N GLU A 647 -7.54 -17.59 6.00
CA GLU A 647 -8.82 -18.13 5.51
C GLU A 647 -9.13 -19.53 6.07
N SER A 648 -8.12 -20.38 6.23
CA SER A 648 -8.29 -21.75 6.75
C SER A 648 -8.87 -21.81 8.17
N ARG A 649 -8.81 -20.71 8.93
CA ARG A 649 -9.41 -20.58 10.28
C ARG A 649 -10.94 -20.45 10.25
N TYR A 650 -11.54 -20.17 9.10
CA TYR A 650 -12.99 -19.97 8.98
C TYR A 650 -13.71 -21.17 8.38
N HIS A 651 -12.99 -22.26 8.13
CA HIS A 651 -13.60 -23.51 7.65
C HIS A 651 -14.43 -24.17 8.77
N PRO A 652 -15.59 -24.75 8.45
CA PRO A 652 -16.39 -25.50 9.41
C PRO A 652 -15.62 -26.68 10.04
N THR A 653 -15.87 -26.96 11.31
CA THR A 653 -15.23 -28.06 12.07
C THR A 653 -15.95 -29.40 11.95
N SER A 654 -17.20 -29.42 11.46
CA SER A 654 -18.04 -30.62 11.42
C SER A 654 -18.90 -30.73 10.16
N ASN A 655 -19.06 -31.97 9.70
CA ASN A 655 -19.92 -32.34 8.57
C ASN A 655 -21.41 -32.50 8.96
N THR A 656 -21.82 -31.99 10.11
CA THR A 656 -23.20 -32.10 10.63
C THR A 656 -23.96 -30.77 10.62
N ILE A 657 -23.29 -29.68 10.27
CA ILE A 657 -23.90 -28.37 10.10
C ILE A 657 -24.50 -28.36 8.70
N ILE A 658 -25.76 -28.76 8.56
CA ILE A 658 -26.39 -29.04 7.27
C ILE A 658 -27.18 -27.81 6.81
N ASP A 659 -26.97 -27.37 5.56
CA ASP A 659 -27.84 -26.38 4.91
C ASP A 659 -29.28 -26.92 4.85
N GLN A 660 -30.24 -26.29 5.53
CA GLN A 660 -31.67 -26.60 5.39
C GLN A 660 -32.36 -25.61 4.42
N GLY A 661 -31.55 -25.15 3.46
CA GLY A 661 -31.58 -23.98 2.61
C GLY A 661 -32.78 -23.68 1.72
N VAL A 662 -32.48 -22.74 0.84
CA VAL A 662 -33.18 -22.55 -0.41
C VAL A 662 -32.85 -23.74 -1.32
N THR A 663 -33.82 -24.29 -2.04
CA THR A 663 -33.51 -25.31 -3.05
C THR A 663 -32.85 -24.65 -4.27
N LEU A 664 -31.98 -25.38 -4.99
CA LEU A 664 -31.36 -24.91 -6.23
C LEU A 664 -32.38 -24.28 -7.21
N THR A 665 -33.64 -24.73 -7.18
CA THR A 665 -34.69 -24.35 -8.13
C THR A 665 -35.52 -23.11 -7.77
N ASN A 666 -35.32 -22.54 -6.57
CA ASN A 666 -36.03 -21.32 -6.18
C ASN A 666 -35.68 -20.16 -7.12
N THR A 667 -36.68 -19.30 -7.39
CA THR A 667 -36.56 -18.18 -8.34
C THR A 667 -36.89 -16.87 -7.59
N PRO A 668 -35.92 -15.96 -7.40
CA PRO A 668 -36.17 -14.64 -6.83
C PRO A 668 -37.15 -13.80 -7.68
N SER A 669 -37.91 -12.86 -7.10
CA SER A 669 -38.72 -11.93 -7.90
C SER A 669 -37.86 -10.90 -8.63
N GLY A 670 -38.13 -10.63 -9.91
CA GLY A 670 -37.39 -9.60 -10.68
C GLY A 670 -36.08 -10.06 -11.34
N THR A 671 -35.93 -11.38 -11.52
CA THR A 671 -34.77 -12.14 -12.02
C THR A 671 -33.95 -11.59 -13.19
N SER A 672 -34.50 -10.80 -14.11
CA SER A 672 -33.71 -10.20 -15.21
C SER A 672 -32.74 -9.12 -14.73
N THR A 673 -32.86 -8.67 -13.48
CA THR A 673 -32.20 -7.48 -12.92
C THR A 673 -31.08 -7.83 -11.92
N TYR A 674 -30.98 -9.09 -11.47
CA TYR A 674 -29.91 -9.54 -10.59
C TYR A 674 -28.64 -9.86 -11.38
N GLY A 675 -27.52 -9.27 -10.95
CA GLY A 675 -26.18 -9.51 -11.48
C GLY A 675 -25.94 -9.05 -12.94
N PRO A 676 -24.69 -9.09 -13.41
CA PRO A 676 -24.37 -9.00 -14.84
C PRO A 676 -25.07 -10.12 -15.63
N SER A 677 -25.11 -10.05 -16.96
CA SER A 677 -25.79 -11.07 -17.81
C SER A 677 -25.15 -12.47 -17.78
N SER A 678 -24.29 -12.77 -16.80
CA SER A 678 -23.56 -14.02 -16.60
C SER A 678 -23.77 -14.59 -15.20
N ASN A 679 -23.60 -15.92 -15.05
CA ASN A 679 -23.61 -16.61 -13.78
C ASN A 679 -22.28 -16.42 -13.03
N PHE A 680 -22.17 -16.98 -11.82
CA PHE A 680 -20.97 -16.93 -10.97
C PHE A 680 -19.69 -17.52 -11.62
N ASN A 681 -19.82 -18.28 -12.73
CA ASN A 681 -18.72 -18.81 -13.54
C ASN A 681 -18.52 -18.02 -14.84
N TYR A 682 -18.99 -16.77 -14.92
CA TYR A 682 -18.87 -15.90 -16.09
C TYR A 682 -19.54 -16.45 -17.37
N THR A 683 -20.45 -17.43 -17.23
CA THR A 683 -21.21 -17.98 -18.36
C THR A 683 -22.50 -17.17 -18.55
N PRO A 684 -22.80 -16.66 -19.76
CA PRO A 684 -24.02 -15.91 -20.01
C PRO A 684 -25.29 -16.68 -19.59
N ILE A 685 -26.12 -16.07 -18.74
CA ILE A 685 -27.42 -16.64 -18.38
C ILE A 685 -28.43 -16.23 -19.45
N THR A 686 -29.04 -17.21 -20.12
CA THR A 686 -30.04 -16.97 -21.15
C THR A 686 -31.45 -17.20 -20.59
N GLY A 687 -32.27 -16.15 -20.52
CA GLY A 687 -33.67 -16.25 -20.09
C GLY A 687 -34.12 -15.13 -19.15
N SER A 688 -35.44 -15.00 -18.95
CA SER A 688 -36.05 -13.96 -18.11
C SER A 688 -36.11 -14.32 -16.62
N SER A 689 -35.78 -15.57 -16.26
CA SER A 689 -35.90 -16.17 -14.92
C SER A 689 -34.59 -16.85 -14.54
N ARG A 690 -33.94 -16.38 -13.47
CA ARG A 690 -32.70 -16.91 -12.91
C ARG A 690 -33.00 -17.71 -11.65
N GLN A 691 -32.55 -18.95 -11.58
CA GLN A 691 -32.66 -19.81 -10.40
C GLN A 691 -31.55 -19.48 -9.39
N MET A 692 -31.75 -19.80 -8.11
CA MET A 692 -30.79 -19.46 -7.05
C MET A 692 -29.40 -20.06 -7.30
N ASN A 693 -29.33 -21.28 -7.84
CA ASN A 693 -28.08 -21.95 -8.20
C ASN A 693 -27.34 -21.35 -9.40
N GLU A 694 -28.00 -20.47 -10.16
CA GLU A 694 -27.35 -19.69 -11.24
C GLU A 694 -26.75 -18.40 -10.71
N LEU A 695 -27.27 -17.90 -9.58
CA LEU A 695 -26.88 -16.64 -8.95
C LEU A 695 -25.81 -16.84 -7.87
N ILE A 696 -25.87 -17.94 -7.13
CA ILE A 696 -24.97 -18.25 -6.01
C ILE A 696 -24.53 -19.71 -6.12
N PRO A 697 -23.23 -20.00 -6.06
CA PRO A 697 -22.76 -21.37 -5.88
C PRO A 697 -23.19 -21.88 -4.51
N HIS A 698 -23.95 -22.96 -4.45
CA HIS A 698 -24.26 -23.67 -3.19
C HIS A 698 -24.57 -25.14 -3.44
N THR A 699 -24.47 -25.96 -2.40
CA THR A 699 -24.87 -27.37 -2.46
C THR A 699 -26.39 -27.56 -2.35
N ASN A 700 -26.92 -28.76 -2.62
CA ASN A 700 -28.35 -28.99 -2.45
C ASN A 700 -28.72 -28.92 -0.97
N ALA A 701 -29.82 -28.23 -0.64
CA ALA A 701 -30.40 -28.25 0.70
C ALA A 701 -30.53 -29.69 1.23
N GLY A 702 -29.98 -29.93 2.41
CA GLY A 702 -29.99 -31.21 3.13
C GLY A 702 -28.96 -32.24 2.64
N SER A 703 -28.13 -31.90 1.65
CA SER A 703 -27.25 -32.88 0.98
C SER A 703 -25.82 -32.96 1.52
N GLY A 704 -25.40 -31.99 2.32
CA GLY A 704 -24.03 -31.86 2.81
C GLY A 704 -23.91 -30.86 3.95
N ALA A 705 -22.69 -30.66 4.43
CA ALA A 705 -22.41 -29.71 5.49
C ALA A 705 -21.89 -28.40 4.92
N ASP A 706 -22.52 -27.33 5.32
CA ASP A 706 -22.45 -26.03 4.69
C ASP A 706 -22.84 -24.97 5.72
N ILE A 707 -21.91 -24.04 6.03
CA ILE A 707 -22.17 -22.91 6.91
C ILE A 707 -21.23 -21.75 6.65
N GLY A 708 -21.79 -20.55 6.50
CA GLY A 708 -21.02 -19.33 6.31
C GLY A 708 -20.27 -19.35 4.97
N ALA A 709 -19.06 -18.79 4.95
CA ALA A 709 -18.29 -18.53 3.73
C ALA A 709 -17.64 -19.76 3.08
N PHE A 710 -17.55 -20.88 3.79
CA PHE A 710 -16.91 -22.10 3.32
C PHE A 710 -17.85 -23.29 3.46
N GLU A 711 -18.03 -24.01 2.36
CA GLU A 711 -18.60 -25.35 2.37
C GLU A 711 -17.54 -26.36 2.88
N VAL A 712 -17.97 -27.48 3.47
CA VAL A 712 -17.01 -28.49 3.94
C VAL A 712 -16.19 -29.06 2.78
N GLY A 713 -14.87 -28.87 2.84
CA GLY A 713 -13.93 -29.39 1.85
C GLY A 713 -13.66 -28.43 0.68
N GLU A 714 -14.35 -27.30 0.63
CA GLU A 714 -13.96 -26.20 -0.25
C GLU A 714 -12.73 -25.49 0.28
N SER A 715 -12.03 -24.80 -0.63
CA SER A 715 -10.90 -23.94 -0.31
C SER A 715 -10.74 -22.90 -1.41
N TRP A 716 -10.52 -21.66 -1.00
CA TRP A 716 -10.21 -20.55 -1.86
C TRP A 716 -9.26 -19.61 -1.11
N THR A 717 -8.50 -18.81 -1.86
CA THR A 717 -7.51 -17.87 -1.32
C THR A 717 -7.82 -16.48 -1.81
N THR A 718 -7.54 -15.48 -0.98
CA THR A 718 -7.78 -14.08 -1.32
C THR A 718 -6.49 -13.29 -1.45
N GLY A 719 -6.59 -12.13 -2.11
CA GLY A 719 -5.47 -11.24 -2.32
C GLY A 719 -4.50 -11.76 -3.37
N ILE A 720 -3.31 -11.14 -3.36
CA ILE A 720 -2.34 -11.33 -4.43
C ILE A 720 -1.57 -12.65 -4.29
N ASN A 721 -1.08 -13.16 -5.42
CA ASN A 721 -0.27 -14.39 -5.49
C ASN A 721 1.18 -14.17 -5.95
N TRP A 722 1.61 -12.91 -6.03
CA TRP A 722 2.96 -12.48 -6.40
C TRP A 722 3.59 -11.67 -5.26
N THR A 723 4.87 -11.28 -5.42
CA THR A 723 5.60 -10.49 -4.41
C THR A 723 5.72 -9.04 -4.88
N PRO A 724 5.12 -8.07 -4.17
CA PRO A 724 5.26 -6.65 -4.50
C PRO A 724 6.70 -6.15 -4.39
N LYS A 725 7.08 -5.26 -5.30
CA LYS A 725 8.39 -4.60 -5.31
C LYS A 725 8.31 -3.22 -4.65
N PHE A 726 8.22 -3.23 -3.32
CA PHE A 726 8.12 -2.01 -2.52
C PHE A 726 9.32 -1.08 -2.74
N HIS A 727 9.07 0.22 -2.80
CA HIS A 727 10.15 1.21 -2.85
C HIS A 727 10.93 1.24 -1.53
N THR A 728 10.23 1.12 -0.40
CA THR A 728 10.82 1.28 0.94
C THR A 728 10.17 0.32 1.93
N THR A 729 10.98 -0.18 2.86
CA THR A 729 10.50 -0.95 4.00
C THR A 729 11.21 -0.53 5.28
N ILE A 730 10.46 -0.54 6.37
CA ILE A 730 10.91 -0.04 7.67
C ILE A 730 10.89 -1.21 8.65
N TRP A 731 11.98 -1.38 9.40
CA TRP A 731 11.99 -2.34 10.49
C TRP A 731 11.03 -1.89 11.60
N LYS A 732 10.02 -2.70 11.93
CA LYS A 732 8.99 -2.33 12.89
C LYS A 732 9.59 -2.10 14.27
N LYS A 733 9.21 -0.99 14.92
CA LYS A 733 9.57 -0.75 16.34
C LYS A 733 9.07 -1.87 17.26
N THR A 734 7.99 -2.53 16.87
CA THR A 734 7.32 -3.64 17.54
C THR A 734 7.73 -5.03 17.02
N ALA A 735 8.83 -5.14 16.25
CA ALA A 735 9.33 -6.41 15.71
C ALA A 735 9.36 -7.54 16.76
N ALA A 736 8.82 -8.70 16.39
CA ALA A 736 8.64 -9.83 17.29
C ALA A 736 9.96 -10.57 17.58
N THR A 737 10.87 -10.57 16.61
CA THR A 737 12.19 -11.22 16.68
C THR A 737 13.28 -10.25 16.21
N THR A 738 14.55 -10.64 16.32
CA THR A 738 15.69 -9.92 15.72
C THR A 738 15.98 -10.37 14.29
N ASP A 739 15.40 -11.48 13.81
CA ASP A 739 15.78 -12.09 12.53
C ASP A 739 15.35 -11.26 11.32
N TRP A 740 16.31 -10.83 10.51
CA TRP A 740 16.10 -10.11 9.25
C TRP A 740 15.13 -10.83 8.32
N ASN A 741 15.18 -12.16 8.28
CA ASN A 741 14.38 -12.97 7.35
C ASN A 741 12.95 -13.22 7.83
N THR A 742 12.55 -12.69 9.00
CA THR A 742 11.17 -12.76 9.47
C THR A 742 10.34 -11.63 8.82
N ALA A 743 9.55 -11.99 7.80
CA ALA A 743 8.70 -11.08 7.03
C ALA A 743 7.83 -10.15 7.88
N SER A 744 7.26 -10.64 8.99
CA SER A 744 6.37 -9.85 9.86
C SER A 744 7.07 -8.73 10.65
N ASN A 745 8.41 -8.72 10.73
CA ASN A 745 9.19 -7.65 11.34
C ASN A 745 9.31 -6.40 10.45
N TRP A 746 8.99 -6.51 9.16
CA TRP A 746 9.05 -5.42 8.20
C TRP A 746 7.69 -4.74 8.04
N SER A 747 7.67 -3.43 7.86
CA SER A 747 6.43 -2.63 7.70
C SER A 747 5.56 -3.13 6.55
N THR A 748 6.19 -3.63 5.49
CA THR A 748 5.51 -4.19 4.31
C THR A 748 4.99 -5.62 4.54
N GLY A 749 5.45 -6.32 5.57
CA GLY A 749 5.18 -7.74 5.77
C GLY A 749 5.95 -8.67 4.82
N TYR A 750 7.00 -8.17 4.16
CA TYR A 750 7.88 -8.92 3.27
C TYR A 750 9.35 -8.67 3.61
N VAL A 751 10.20 -9.68 3.38
CA VAL A 751 11.66 -9.54 3.55
C VAL A 751 12.22 -8.65 2.44
N PRO A 752 13.10 -7.67 2.74
CA PRO A 752 13.66 -6.77 1.74
C PRO A 752 14.40 -7.51 0.61
N THR A 753 14.24 -7.03 -0.61
CA THR A 753 14.96 -7.46 -1.82
C THR A 753 15.95 -6.40 -2.29
N SER A 754 16.79 -6.72 -3.28
CA SER A 754 17.88 -5.84 -3.75
C SER A 754 17.43 -4.53 -4.41
N ASP A 755 16.13 -4.35 -4.60
CA ASP A 755 15.47 -3.16 -5.15
C ASP A 755 14.75 -2.32 -4.08
N VAL A 756 14.72 -2.75 -2.82
CA VAL A 756 14.00 -2.09 -1.70
C VAL A 756 14.96 -1.25 -0.85
N HIS A 757 14.58 0.00 -0.54
CA HIS A 757 15.27 0.82 0.46
C HIS A 757 14.88 0.39 1.89
N VAL A 758 15.86 0.04 2.71
CA VAL A 758 15.66 -0.37 4.10
C VAL A 758 15.91 0.79 5.06
N ILE A 759 14.97 1.02 5.98
CA ILE A 759 15.14 1.95 7.10
C ILE A 759 15.09 1.17 8.42
N ILE A 760 16.12 1.31 9.24
CA ILE A 760 16.13 0.81 10.62
C ILE A 760 15.91 2.02 11.53
N PRO A 761 14.69 2.20 12.08
CA PRO A 761 14.33 3.40 12.82
C PRO A 761 14.86 3.35 14.25
N THR A 762 14.97 4.52 14.88
CA THR A 762 15.24 4.63 16.31
C THR A 762 14.09 4.07 17.15
N GLY A 763 14.41 3.48 18.30
CA GLY A 763 13.43 3.09 19.32
C GLY A 763 12.80 1.71 19.10
N ALA A 764 13.35 0.87 18.24
CA ALA A 764 12.88 -0.50 18.11
C ALA A 764 13.18 -1.31 19.38
N THR A 765 12.22 -2.13 19.79
CA THR A 765 12.36 -3.02 20.95
C THR A 765 13.36 -4.15 20.70
N ARG A 766 13.48 -4.57 19.43
CA ARG A 766 14.43 -5.55 18.93
C ARG A 766 14.98 -5.02 17.61
N TYR A 767 16.29 -4.90 17.49
CA TYR A 767 16.95 -4.47 16.27
C TYR A 767 17.30 -5.67 15.38
N PRO A 768 17.43 -5.48 14.05
CA PRO A 768 17.70 -6.57 13.14
C PRO A 768 19.11 -7.16 13.32
N GLU A 769 19.16 -8.48 13.20
CA GLU A 769 20.34 -9.32 13.16
C GLU A 769 20.32 -10.17 11.89
N ILE A 770 21.43 -10.18 11.15
CA ILE A 770 21.63 -11.10 10.05
C ILE A 770 22.18 -12.40 10.63
N SER A 771 21.29 -13.38 10.82
CA SER A 771 21.61 -14.71 11.35
C SER A 771 21.31 -15.85 10.37
N ASN A 772 21.04 -15.52 9.10
CA ASN A 772 20.75 -16.45 8.01
C ASN A 772 21.27 -15.84 6.69
N THR A 773 21.39 -16.67 5.65
CA THR A 773 21.81 -16.22 4.31
C THR A 773 20.68 -15.50 3.58
N GLY A 774 21.04 -14.60 2.64
CA GLY A 774 20.08 -13.98 1.72
C GLY A 774 19.57 -12.61 2.17
N ALA A 775 20.24 -11.95 3.12
CA ALA A 775 19.93 -10.57 3.46
C ALA A 775 20.45 -9.63 2.35
N VAL A 776 19.52 -8.95 1.68
CA VAL A 776 19.81 -8.02 0.58
C VAL A 776 18.98 -6.74 0.73
N SER A 777 19.45 -5.65 0.15
CA SER A 777 18.71 -4.39 0.04
C SER A 777 19.21 -3.56 -1.17
N LYS A 778 18.42 -2.60 -1.63
CA LYS A 778 18.91 -1.54 -2.53
C LYS A 778 19.76 -0.57 -1.74
N ASN A 779 19.15 0.15 -0.82
CA ASN A 779 19.84 1.05 0.10
C ASN A 779 19.54 0.62 1.53
N ILE A 780 20.39 1.01 2.47
CA ILE A 780 20.10 0.88 3.89
C ILE A 780 20.41 2.16 4.64
N THR A 781 19.48 2.58 5.50
CA THR A 781 19.65 3.70 6.43
C THR A 781 19.46 3.19 7.85
N VAL A 782 20.52 3.26 8.66
CA VAL A 782 20.49 2.95 10.08
C VAL A 782 20.43 4.26 10.85
N ASN A 783 19.28 4.58 11.44
CA ASN A 783 19.08 5.86 12.12
C ASN A 783 19.88 5.97 13.44
N SER A 784 20.04 7.18 13.94
CA SER A 784 20.76 7.42 15.20
C SER A 784 20.16 6.62 16.36
N SER A 785 21.02 6.01 17.17
CA SER A 785 20.65 5.07 18.24
C SER A 785 19.97 3.77 17.77
N ALA A 786 19.82 3.54 16.45
CA ALA A 786 19.44 2.24 15.91
C ALA A 786 20.66 1.31 15.82
N THR A 787 20.41 0.01 15.79
CA THR A 787 21.46 -1.02 15.69
C THR A 787 21.19 -1.97 14.53
N LEU A 788 22.25 -2.47 13.90
CA LEU A 788 22.24 -3.60 12.98
C LEU A 788 23.44 -4.50 13.29
N THR A 789 23.20 -5.79 13.44
CA THR A 789 24.27 -6.76 13.67
C THR A 789 24.34 -7.77 12.53
N ILE A 790 25.53 -8.04 12.01
CA ILE A 790 25.78 -9.14 11.08
C ILE A 790 26.54 -10.22 11.86
N ASN A 791 25.89 -11.36 12.06
CA ASN A 791 26.49 -12.46 12.80
C ASN A 791 27.55 -13.17 11.96
N LYS A 792 28.48 -13.83 12.66
CA LYS A 792 29.53 -14.65 12.04
C LYS A 792 28.93 -15.67 11.06
N GLY A 793 29.58 -15.85 9.92
CA GLY A 793 29.16 -16.81 8.90
C GLY A 793 28.05 -16.32 7.96
N TYR A 794 27.57 -15.08 8.14
CA TYR A 794 26.51 -14.49 7.32
C TYR A 794 26.92 -13.19 6.65
N ASP A 795 26.16 -12.80 5.63
CA ASP A 795 26.44 -11.66 4.78
C ASP A 795 25.21 -10.76 4.56
N LEU A 796 25.47 -9.47 4.40
CA LEU A 796 24.50 -8.49 3.91
C LEU A 796 25.04 -7.87 2.62
N THR A 797 24.25 -7.92 1.54
CA THR A 797 24.55 -7.23 0.29
C THR A 797 23.64 -6.01 0.08
N VAL A 798 24.24 -4.84 -0.12
CA VAL A 798 23.58 -3.57 -0.41
C VAL A 798 23.91 -3.17 -1.84
N ALA A 799 22.92 -3.23 -2.75
CA ALA A 799 23.11 -2.97 -4.18
C ALA A 799 23.38 -1.49 -4.51
N GLY A 800 23.05 -0.59 -3.58
CA GLY A 800 23.23 0.85 -3.64
C GLY A 800 23.90 1.37 -2.38
N ASN A 801 23.34 2.42 -1.78
CA ASN A 801 23.99 3.20 -0.73
C ASN A 801 23.78 2.61 0.67
N PHE A 802 24.85 2.61 1.46
CA PHE A 802 24.85 2.29 2.89
C PHE A 802 25.06 3.56 3.72
N THR A 803 24.07 3.91 4.55
CA THR A 803 24.10 5.09 5.42
C THR A 803 23.96 4.67 6.87
N ASN A 804 25.03 4.73 7.64
CA ASN A 804 25.00 4.46 9.07
C ASN A 804 25.09 5.74 9.93
N ARG A 805 24.02 6.04 10.65
CA ARG A 805 23.98 7.08 11.70
C ARG A 805 23.87 6.49 13.12
N GLY A 806 23.74 5.16 13.21
CA GLY A 806 23.64 4.39 14.45
C GLY A 806 24.83 3.46 14.66
N THR A 807 24.58 2.27 15.20
CA THR A 807 25.59 1.26 15.51
C THR A 807 25.46 0.07 14.57
N VAL A 808 26.48 -0.18 13.75
CA VAL A 808 26.53 -1.37 12.89
C VAL A 808 27.70 -2.24 13.30
N THR A 809 27.43 -3.50 13.67
CA THR A 809 28.43 -4.44 14.17
C THR A 809 28.52 -5.68 13.29
N LEU A 810 29.74 -6.03 12.91
CA LEU A 810 30.08 -7.28 12.22
C LEU A 810 30.83 -8.19 13.19
N ASN A 811 30.52 -9.48 13.21
CA ASN A 811 31.11 -10.45 14.14
C ASN A 811 31.76 -11.63 13.41
N SER A 812 32.81 -12.17 14.01
CA SER A 812 33.46 -13.40 13.52
C SER A 812 33.98 -14.24 14.69
N ASP A 813 34.30 -15.50 14.40
CA ASP A 813 35.03 -16.38 15.31
C ASP A 813 36.21 -17.07 14.61
N SER A 814 36.78 -18.10 15.24
CA SER A 814 37.92 -18.84 14.70
C SER A 814 37.67 -19.51 13.35
N ASN A 815 36.42 -19.72 12.94
CA ASN A 815 36.04 -20.48 11.75
C ASN A 815 35.10 -19.71 10.82
N GLU A 816 34.30 -18.80 11.34
CA GLU A 816 33.21 -18.14 10.63
C GLU A 816 33.41 -16.62 10.62
N PHE A 817 33.22 -15.99 9.47
CA PHE A 817 33.40 -14.55 9.26
C PHE A 817 32.12 -13.94 8.69
N SER A 818 31.78 -12.72 9.12
CA SER A 818 30.69 -11.96 8.52
C SER A 818 31.17 -11.13 7.34
N SER A 819 30.25 -10.75 6.45
CA SER A 819 30.53 -9.84 5.34
C SER A 819 29.47 -8.75 5.21
N LEU A 820 29.90 -7.55 4.82
CA LEU A 820 29.05 -6.45 4.36
C LEU A 820 29.54 -6.01 3.00
N ILE A 821 28.72 -6.20 1.97
CA ILE A 821 29.05 -5.87 0.58
C ILE A 821 28.22 -4.65 0.18
N VAL A 822 28.87 -3.54 -0.13
CA VAL A 822 28.19 -2.29 -0.55
C VAL A 822 28.65 -1.96 -1.97
N GLN A 823 27.69 -1.87 -2.90
CA GLN A 823 27.97 -1.60 -4.32
C GLN A 823 27.86 -0.11 -4.68
N GLY A 824 27.11 0.67 -3.88
CA GLY A 824 27.05 2.12 -4.00
C GLY A 824 28.02 2.82 -3.06
N THR A 825 27.60 3.94 -2.49
CA THR A 825 28.41 4.71 -1.53
C THR A 825 28.22 4.23 -0.10
N SER A 826 29.22 4.45 0.77
CA SER A 826 29.13 4.16 2.20
C SER A 826 29.38 5.42 3.04
N SER A 827 28.58 5.61 4.09
CA SER A 827 28.79 6.65 5.10
C SER A 827 28.57 6.12 6.52
N GLY A 828 29.26 6.74 7.48
CA GLY A 828 29.25 6.34 8.88
C GLY A 828 30.17 5.17 9.20
N ASN A 829 30.55 5.05 10.47
CA ASN A 829 31.46 4.00 10.91
C ASN A 829 30.71 2.70 11.20
N ILE A 830 31.28 1.57 10.80
CA ILE A 830 30.94 0.24 11.32
C ILE A 830 31.96 -0.18 12.38
N THR A 831 31.65 -1.20 13.17
CA THR A 831 32.65 -1.92 13.97
C THR A 831 32.68 -3.39 13.55
N TYR A 832 33.81 -3.87 13.04
CA TYR A 832 34.03 -5.29 12.77
C TYR A 832 34.88 -5.92 13.87
N ASN A 833 34.24 -6.76 14.70
CA ASN A 833 34.90 -7.66 15.64
C ASN A 833 35.49 -8.86 14.89
N ARG A 834 36.71 -8.67 14.37
CA ARG A 834 37.42 -9.69 13.58
C ARG A 834 38.24 -10.60 14.49
N TYR A 835 37.96 -11.90 14.50
CA TYR A 835 38.72 -12.89 15.26
C TYR A 835 40.19 -12.87 14.82
N VAL A 836 41.12 -12.94 15.75
CA VAL A 836 42.55 -12.99 15.49
C VAL A 836 43.15 -14.08 16.37
N ASN A 837 43.99 -14.93 15.79
CA ASN A 837 44.57 -16.09 16.45
C ASN A 837 45.40 -15.73 17.69
N SER A 838 45.53 -16.69 18.61
CA SER A 838 46.42 -16.57 19.75
C SER A 838 47.88 -16.72 19.35
N LEU A 839 48.74 -15.87 19.89
CA LEU A 839 50.18 -15.99 19.76
C LEU A 839 50.72 -16.94 20.84
N SER A 840 51.19 -18.12 20.43
CA SER A 840 51.75 -19.13 21.34
C SER A 840 53.04 -19.72 20.76
N GLY A 841 54.13 -19.63 21.52
CA GLY A 841 55.44 -20.15 21.12
C GLY A 841 56.01 -19.53 19.84
N GLY A 842 55.65 -18.27 19.53
CA GLY A 842 56.05 -17.58 18.30
C GLY A 842 55.24 -17.94 17.05
N THR A 843 54.16 -18.70 17.20
CA THR A 843 53.24 -19.09 16.12
C THR A 843 51.83 -18.56 16.38
N GLY A 844 51.05 -18.30 15.32
CA GLY A 844 49.67 -17.80 15.45
C GLY A 844 49.43 -16.36 14.96
N TRP A 845 50.36 -15.81 14.18
CA TRP A 845 50.15 -14.55 13.46
C TRP A 845 49.14 -14.71 12.33
N ASP A 846 48.18 -13.79 12.25
CA ASP A 846 47.31 -13.61 11.10
C ASP A 846 47.79 -12.42 10.27
N LEU A 847 47.69 -12.53 8.94
CA LEU A 847 47.89 -11.41 8.04
C LEU A 847 46.52 -10.78 7.74
N ILE A 848 46.33 -9.52 8.14
CA ILE A 848 45.02 -8.87 8.07
C ILE A 848 45.15 -7.51 7.39
N GLY A 849 44.40 -7.30 6.31
CA GLY A 849 44.12 -5.97 5.78
C GLY A 849 42.99 -5.33 6.58
N SER A 850 43.04 -4.00 6.76
CA SER A 850 41.96 -3.30 7.46
C SER A 850 40.65 -3.48 6.67
N PRO A 851 39.57 -3.98 7.29
CA PRO A 851 38.26 -4.12 6.63
C PRO A 851 37.49 -2.79 6.56
N VAL A 852 38.08 -1.71 7.09
CA VAL A 852 37.50 -0.37 7.15
C VAL A 852 38.52 0.66 6.68
N ASN A 853 38.04 1.76 6.11
CA ASN A 853 38.85 2.91 5.73
C ASN A 853 38.98 3.91 6.89
N GLY A 854 40.04 4.72 6.87
CA GLY A 854 40.26 5.82 7.79
C GLY A 854 40.71 5.46 9.22
N LEU A 855 40.77 4.17 9.57
CA LEU A 855 41.17 3.70 10.91
C LEU A 855 42.63 4.03 11.20
N GLN A 856 42.86 4.77 12.29
CA GLN A 856 44.20 5.10 12.79
C GLN A 856 44.77 3.96 13.64
N ILE A 857 46.05 3.66 13.47
CA ILE A 857 46.74 2.58 14.21
C ILE A 857 46.74 2.86 15.71
N SER A 858 46.99 4.12 16.13
CA SER A 858 46.89 4.50 17.55
C SER A 858 45.50 4.29 18.13
N SER A 859 44.45 4.62 17.39
CA SER A 859 43.06 4.41 17.84
C SER A 859 42.77 2.91 17.96
N PHE A 860 43.15 2.13 16.94
CA PHE A 860 42.98 0.67 16.96
C PHE A 860 43.65 0.02 18.16
N VAL A 861 44.92 0.36 18.43
CA VAL A 861 45.65 -0.15 19.60
C VAL A 861 44.94 0.27 20.89
N SER A 862 44.55 1.54 21.02
CA SER A 862 43.88 2.01 22.25
C SER A 862 42.55 1.29 22.52
N THR A 863 41.74 1.05 21.48
CA THR A 863 40.47 0.32 21.58
C THR A 863 40.70 -1.13 21.98
N ASN A 864 41.74 -1.76 21.46
CA ASN A 864 42.00 -3.19 21.63
C ASN A 864 42.98 -3.54 22.76
N ASP A 865 43.53 -2.56 23.47
CA ASP A 865 44.35 -2.74 24.68
C ASP A 865 43.57 -2.40 25.97
N ALA A 866 42.44 -1.69 25.85
CA ALA A 866 41.64 -1.28 27.00
C ALA A 866 40.82 -2.44 27.60
N GLY A 867 41.08 -2.79 28.87
CA GLY A 867 40.09 -3.45 29.74
C GLY A 867 40.16 -4.97 29.89
N SER A 868 40.91 -5.71 29.07
CA SER A 868 41.39 -7.10 29.27
C SER A 868 42.07 -7.55 27.97
N SER A 869 43.27 -7.01 27.70
CA SER A 869 44.03 -7.03 26.43
C SER A 869 43.74 -8.24 25.53
N PRO A 870 42.91 -8.09 24.47
CA PRO A 870 42.88 -9.05 23.39
C PRO A 870 44.15 -8.94 22.55
N ILE A 871 44.65 -7.75 22.20
CA ILE A 871 45.90 -7.64 21.42
C ILE A 871 47.10 -8.07 22.25
N ALA A 872 47.89 -9.01 21.73
CA ALA A 872 49.05 -9.51 22.47
C ALA A 872 50.11 -8.41 22.63
N THR A 873 50.74 -8.34 23.81
CA THR A 873 51.88 -7.45 24.06
C THR A 873 53.15 -8.24 24.36
N GLY A 874 54.32 -7.70 24.04
CA GLY A 874 55.59 -8.39 24.30
C GLY A 874 55.78 -9.68 23.49
N ASN A 875 55.37 -9.68 22.22
CA ASN A 875 55.59 -10.76 21.26
C ASN A 875 54.99 -12.13 21.68
N GLY A 876 53.88 -12.12 22.46
CA GLY A 876 53.08 -13.31 22.85
C GLY A 876 53.85 -14.44 23.55
N SER A 877 55.04 -14.15 24.08
CA SER A 877 55.92 -15.10 24.78
C SER A 877 56.35 -14.61 26.16
N GLY A 878 55.96 -13.38 26.54
CA GLY A 878 56.56 -12.68 27.67
C GLY A 878 58.04 -12.31 27.46
N GLN A 879 58.56 -12.38 26.22
CA GLN A 879 59.97 -12.12 25.89
C GLN A 879 60.21 -11.01 24.84
N GLY A 880 59.17 -10.33 24.33
CA GLY A 880 59.31 -9.11 23.54
C GLY A 880 59.78 -7.91 24.36
N ALA A 881 60.24 -6.86 23.69
CA ALA A 881 60.61 -5.62 24.38
C ALA A 881 59.38 -5.02 25.09
N SER A 882 59.56 -4.45 26.27
CA SER A 882 58.47 -3.78 27.00
C SER A 882 57.83 -2.71 26.12
N GLY A 883 56.52 -2.84 25.87
CA GLY A 883 55.76 -1.89 25.06
C GLY A 883 55.55 -2.25 23.59
N GLU A 884 55.91 -3.46 23.13
CA GLU A 884 55.54 -3.95 21.78
C GLU A 884 54.09 -4.44 21.72
N TYR A 885 53.37 -4.07 20.66
CA TYR A 885 52.05 -4.58 20.31
C TYR A 885 52.18 -5.64 19.21
N ALA A 886 51.37 -6.70 19.26
CA ALA A 886 51.28 -7.73 18.23
C ALA A 886 50.49 -7.23 17.02
N ILE A 887 51.00 -6.17 16.43
CA ILE A 887 50.60 -5.57 15.17
C ILE A 887 51.86 -5.05 14.48
N GLY A 888 52.06 -5.39 13.20
CA GLY A 888 53.29 -5.01 12.50
C GLY A 888 53.17 -4.98 10.99
N ILE A 889 54.21 -4.44 10.35
CA ILE A 889 54.34 -4.33 8.90
C ILE A 889 55.52 -5.14 8.40
N TYR A 890 55.39 -5.67 7.19
CA TYR A 890 56.49 -6.33 6.48
C TYR A 890 57.32 -5.30 5.72
N ASP A 891 58.64 -5.41 5.82
CA ASP A 891 59.62 -4.67 5.04
C ASP A 891 60.23 -5.60 3.98
N PRO A 892 59.83 -5.46 2.69
CA PRO A 892 60.34 -6.32 1.63
C PRO A 892 61.80 -6.03 1.28
N SER A 893 62.35 -4.88 1.69
CA SER A 893 63.74 -4.51 1.34
C SER A 893 64.78 -5.36 2.08
N ASN A 894 64.40 -5.91 3.24
CA ASN A 894 65.27 -6.70 4.10
C ASN A 894 64.62 -8.02 4.57
N ASN A 895 63.45 -8.36 4.04
CA ASN A 895 62.68 -9.56 4.40
C ASN A 895 62.44 -9.68 5.91
N SER A 896 61.95 -8.61 6.54
CA SER A 896 61.73 -8.59 7.99
C SER A 896 60.37 -8.01 8.38
N TRP A 897 59.89 -8.42 9.56
CA TRP A 897 58.67 -7.89 10.17
C TRP A 897 59.03 -6.93 11.29
N SER A 898 58.32 -5.79 11.35
CA SER A 898 58.49 -4.78 12.41
C SER A 898 57.16 -4.49 13.11
N ASN A 899 57.14 -4.66 14.43
CA ASN A 899 55.97 -4.38 15.26
C ASN A 899 55.87 -2.92 15.68
N TYR A 900 54.64 -2.45 15.87
CA TYR A 900 54.39 -1.18 16.54
C TYR A 900 54.66 -1.31 18.04
N THR A 901 55.08 -0.21 18.64
CA THR A 901 55.40 -0.07 20.05
C THR A 901 54.65 1.12 20.64
N SER A 902 54.60 1.20 21.97
CA SER A 902 54.09 2.38 22.68
C SER A 902 54.83 3.68 22.33
N SER A 903 56.03 3.60 21.72
CA SER A 903 56.81 4.76 21.30
C SER A 903 56.65 5.15 19.82
N ASN A 904 56.20 4.23 18.95
CA ASN A 904 56.06 4.50 17.52
C ASN A 904 54.61 4.43 17.01
N VAL A 905 53.66 3.94 17.83
CA VAL A 905 52.25 3.97 17.53
C VAL A 905 51.79 5.42 17.44
N ASN A 906 51.19 5.79 16.31
CA ASN A 906 50.83 7.17 16.01
C ASN A 906 49.56 7.22 15.15
N THR A 907 49.17 8.42 14.73
CA THR A 907 47.93 8.67 13.97
C THR A 907 47.98 8.24 12.51
N THR A 908 49.01 7.50 12.08
CA THR A 908 49.07 6.87 10.76
C THR A 908 47.88 5.94 10.60
N GLN A 909 47.22 6.00 9.44
CA GLN A 909 46.11 5.13 9.10
C GLN A 909 46.60 3.77 8.60
N PHE A 910 45.78 2.74 8.80
CA PHE A 910 45.94 1.51 8.02
C PHE A 910 45.84 1.86 6.53
N THR A 911 46.80 1.39 5.75
CA THR A 911 46.75 1.52 4.30
C THR A 911 45.73 0.51 3.77
N PRO A 912 44.69 0.92 3.03
CA PRO A 912 43.78 -0.01 2.36
C PRO A 912 44.56 -1.04 1.53
N GLY A 913 44.08 -2.28 1.51
CA GLY A 913 44.73 -3.38 0.78
C GLY A 913 46.05 -3.91 1.38
N LYS A 914 46.72 -3.18 2.27
CA LYS A 914 47.98 -3.63 2.87
C LYS A 914 47.72 -4.63 4.00
N GLY A 915 48.42 -5.76 3.97
CA GLY A 915 48.40 -6.75 5.06
C GLY A 915 49.28 -6.33 6.24
N TYR A 916 48.75 -6.45 7.46
CA TYR A 916 49.44 -6.25 8.72
C TYR A 916 49.44 -7.55 9.49
N GLN A 917 50.59 -7.94 10.07
CA GLN A 917 50.59 -9.09 10.97
C GLN A 917 49.87 -8.69 12.26
N MET A 918 49.01 -9.56 12.79
CA MET A 918 48.28 -9.33 14.03
C MET A 918 48.15 -10.62 14.85
N ALA A 919 48.12 -10.50 16.18
CA ALA A 919 47.84 -11.63 17.07
C ALA A 919 47.22 -11.19 18.41
N THR A 920 46.57 -12.13 19.09
CA THR A 920 45.99 -11.95 20.43
C THR A 920 46.65 -12.85 21.47
N ASP A 921 46.43 -12.61 22.77
CA ASP A 921 46.98 -13.48 23.81
C ASP A 921 46.22 -14.81 23.95
N SER A 922 44.91 -14.83 23.62
CA SER A 922 44.03 -15.97 23.90
C SER A 922 43.20 -16.47 22.72
N GLY A 923 43.28 -15.82 21.55
CA GLY A 923 42.39 -16.10 20.43
C GLY A 923 41.06 -15.38 20.66
N ALA A 924 41.02 -14.11 20.28
CA ALA A 924 39.90 -13.21 20.54
C ALA A 924 39.63 -12.31 19.33
N THR A 925 38.55 -11.54 19.36
CA THR A 925 38.27 -10.54 18.33
C THR A 925 39.01 -9.24 18.59
N LEU A 926 39.56 -8.63 17.54
CA LEU A 926 39.99 -7.24 17.52
C LEU A 926 38.93 -6.39 16.82
N ALA A 927 38.56 -5.26 17.41
CA ALA A 927 37.57 -4.33 16.89
C ALA A 927 38.23 -3.36 15.89
N PHE A 928 37.75 -3.40 14.64
CA PHE A 928 38.09 -2.46 13.58
C PHE A 928 36.93 -1.48 13.38
N THR A 929 37.12 -0.20 13.71
CA THR A 929 36.07 0.82 13.61
C THR A 929 36.43 1.89 12.58
N GLY A 930 35.58 2.04 11.56
CA GLY A 930 35.79 2.99 10.46
C GLY A 930 34.71 2.83 9.39
N THR A 931 34.80 3.57 8.29
CA THR A 931 33.83 3.48 7.19
C THR A 931 34.08 2.24 6.32
N VAL A 932 33.05 1.72 5.65
CA VAL A 932 33.23 0.63 4.68
C VAL A 932 33.97 1.18 3.47
N ASP A 933 34.96 0.44 2.97
CA ASP A 933 35.64 0.78 1.72
C ASP A 933 34.84 0.22 0.53
N THR A 934 34.43 1.11 -0.38
CA THR A 934 33.68 0.76 -1.59
C THR A 934 34.50 0.91 -2.87
N ASP A 935 35.76 1.38 -2.78
CA ASP A 935 36.67 1.58 -3.92
C ASP A 935 37.75 0.48 -3.96
N ALA A 936 37.30 -0.78 -4.06
CA ALA A 936 38.18 -1.95 -4.10
C ALA A 936 38.87 -2.13 -5.47
N THR A 937 39.42 -1.06 -6.05
CA THR A 937 40.20 -1.10 -7.30
C THR A 937 41.66 -1.55 -7.08
N GLU A 938 42.11 -1.63 -5.84
CA GLU A 938 43.47 -2.07 -5.51
C GLU A 938 43.63 -3.59 -5.64
N THR A 939 44.33 -4.03 -6.69
CA THR A 939 44.76 -5.42 -6.85
C THR A 939 46.06 -5.61 -6.06
N ILE A 940 46.02 -6.31 -4.92
CA ILE A 940 47.23 -6.70 -4.21
C ILE A 940 47.70 -8.07 -4.70
N SER A 941 48.87 -8.11 -5.33
CA SER A 941 49.56 -9.37 -5.62
C SER A 941 49.97 -10.06 -4.32
N ILE A 942 49.38 -11.21 -4.04
CA ILE A 942 49.84 -12.08 -2.94
C ILE A 942 51.19 -12.66 -3.35
N GLU A 943 52.27 -12.10 -2.81
CA GLU A 943 53.61 -12.67 -2.92
C GLU A 943 53.76 -13.78 -1.86
N SER A 944 53.71 -15.04 -2.32
CA SER A 944 53.95 -16.20 -1.45
C SER A 944 55.44 -16.39 -1.23
N PHE A 945 55.93 -16.02 -0.05
CA PHE A 945 57.26 -16.36 0.43
C PHE A 945 57.22 -17.78 1.05
N THR A 946 58.19 -18.63 0.73
CA THR A 946 58.17 -20.09 0.94
C THR A 946 58.39 -20.54 2.40
N ASP A 947 58.25 -19.63 3.34
CA ASP A 947 58.39 -19.82 4.79
C ASP A 947 57.00 -20.12 5.39
N ALA A 948 56.71 -21.41 5.55
CA ALA A 948 55.42 -21.94 6.00
C ALA A 948 55.07 -21.64 7.49
N SER A 949 54.93 -20.37 7.90
CA SER A 949 54.54 -20.01 9.27
C SER A 949 53.17 -19.34 9.42
N GLY A 950 52.49 -18.95 8.33
CA GLY A 950 51.13 -18.40 8.37
C GLY A 950 50.06 -19.48 8.17
N ARG A 951 49.01 -19.51 9.00
CA ARG A 951 47.92 -20.50 8.87
C ARG A 951 46.82 -20.09 7.88
N ARG A 952 46.61 -18.78 7.64
CA ARG A 952 45.58 -18.22 6.75
C ARG A 952 46.12 -16.92 6.13
N TRP A 953 45.93 -16.76 4.83
CA TRP A 953 46.28 -15.58 4.04
C TRP A 953 45.01 -14.79 3.73
#